data_AF-A0A7D6CCW0-F1
#
_entry.id   AF-A0A7D6CCW0-F1
#
_cell.length_a   1.000
_cell.length_b   1.000
_cell.length_c   1.000
_cell.angle_alpha   90.00
_cell.angle_beta   90.00
_cell.angle_gamma   90.00
#
_symmetry.space_group_name_H-M   'P 1'
#
loop_
_entity.id
_entity.type
_entity.pdbx_description
1 polymer ?
#
loop_
_entity_poly.entity_id
_entity_poly.type
_entity_poly.pdbx_seq_one_letter_code
_entity_poly.pdbx_strand_id
1 'polypeptide(L)'
;MRRLLAILVALVLVPFTPILPTTYAHADGWSGPQSQIVNRNGRKVIQLCDQGGCRTTTPFFMALNTQSAPIGQNNWSYFNYQAQLAAANTAATEMNVAPMLQVHLNNTSDAFIDQLAGRLNQLNPRPYLMVRMYLQDAPPGAEPMRMKDLQGNVRDDTNGAGHPWTLGEAWLAYQEQQIARVLTRMDSQYPGRVMALMITYENGGEWFFRPYGYDDTANKMLDWGAPNLCATGPDGVRVCQLYPWTNDSGTQPGPRGRHSFYLDDYSGSAESGFCAWSALPASLIPGCRSATPTERNNAVPGQSPPASGASRGTVLDPADINSLRAAKYNQYMSSRNVAAITRLLAKAKQVTGNRILTATFYGYLYGLRTELAISGSNDLATLVASPSVDIIGVPYSYGASRSLGNGFVQQGPPDTMRLANKLWLDEDDTRTLLACAPTNCQPIPFQTATNLWDSIRLLRRNLMTAAIGGRALHFLDLQGVGWFGDPARTGDSETLWANLQSVFRAADRIQHGGANAYQPQVAVFVDDVSANYQPALTPAGENSYAFASDQLSNLVDDLTRLGTPVRHYLLSDLTKGNLDLSAIKLAVLPNAYAVSSTVRAAIDTKLKTPGRTVLSLYAAGYVQGDQAASTASMAALTGITVAKGTGTPALGQNYSFVGQSGGPAYPLTPWFTVTDAGATTLGTYQAGGVSLARKSIPVAGGSWTSVYAAAPKLPLAALRKISEDAGVHHFAPAGDTVEAAGNMLMLHAGTTGVRTVRLPQAMPRVYETALYPSDVELCRSCSQLANLPFNAGDTRVFRWTSPPRGNFELLTGSTVEGWAVDTDQPGTSSAVAVYRGGPAGLGTYLGDFPTATNRPDVNSYFGITGVHGFRFALSGCSPGTQIHVYALDPEGGTGDGSTYLGARPCT
;
A
#
# COMPACT_ATOMS: atom_id res chain seq x y z
N MET A 1 -52.27 24.37 36.50
CA MET A 1 -52.05 25.83 36.56
C MET A 1 -50.71 26.04 37.24
N ARG A 2 -49.73 26.83 36.80
CA ARG A 2 -49.43 27.75 35.69
C ARG A 2 -47.88 27.86 35.82
N ARG A 3 -47.08 27.54 34.80
CA ARG A 3 -46.56 28.48 33.78
C ARG A 3 -46.06 29.80 34.41
N LEU A 4 -44.87 30.36 34.13
CA LEU A 4 -44.36 30.78 32.82
C LEU A 4 -42.96 31.43 32.99
N LEU A 5 -42.08 31.20 32.00
CA LEU A 5 -41.14 32.12 31.29
C LEU A 5 -40.04 32.92 32.07
N ALA A 6 -38.86 33.23 31.52
CA ALA A 6 -38.04 32.81 30.37
C ALA A 6 -36.82 33.75 30.24
N ILE A 7 -35.92 33.42 29.28
CA ILE A 7 -34.95 34.27 28.53
C ILE A 7 -33.52 34.29 29.11
N LEU A 8 -32.42 33.92 28.43
CA LEU A 8 -32.14 33.40 27.07
C LEU A 8 -30.75 32.71 27.09
N VAL A 9 -30.64 31.48 26.58
CA VAL A 9 -29.36 30.82 26.20
C VAL A 9 -29.38 30.70 24.68
N ALA A 10 -28.44 31.36 24.00
CA ALA A 10 -28.23 31.23 22.56
C ALA A 10 -27.27 30.05 22.31
N LEU A 11 -27.82 28.83 22.22
CA LEU A 11 -27.17 27.71 21.57
C LEU A 11 -27.62 27.72 20.10
N VAL A 12 -26.67 27.88 19.17
CA VAL A 12 -26.91 27.68 17.74
C VAL A 12 -27.07 26.18 17.50
N LEU A 13 -28.32 25.74 17.38
CA LEU A 13 -28.72 24.46 16.83
C LEU A 13 -28.39 24.44 15.33
N VAL A 14 -27.36 23.70 14.95
CA VAL A 14 -27.22 23.21 13.57
C VAL A 14 -28.20 22.03 13.43
N PRO A 15 -29.15 22.04 12.47
CA PRO A 15 -30.09 20.94 12.34
C PRO A 15 -29.35 19.70 11.84
N PHE A 16 -29.38 18.63 12.64
CA PHE A 16 -29.14 17.28 12.15
C PHE A 16 -30.23 16.94 11.14
N THR A 17 -29.88 16.96 9.85
CA THR A 17 -30.68 16.29 8.83
C THR A 17 -30.46 14.78 8.96
N PRO A 18 -31.53 13.96 9.10
CA PRO A 18 -31.39 12.52 9.03
C PRO A 18 -30.94 12.12 7.61
N ILE A 19 -29.88 11.32 7.54
CA ILE A 19 -29.45 10.66 6.30
C ILE A 19 -30.54 9.65 5.94
N LEU A 20 -31.42 10.02 5.02
CA LEU A 20 -32.34 9.07 4.38
C LEU A 20 -31.55 8.14 3.44
N PRO A 21 -31.93 6.86 3.29
CA PRO A 21 -31.37 6.01 2.25
C PRO A 21 -31.84 6.56 0.91
N THR A 22 -30.96 7.24 0.19
CA THR A 22 -31.23 7.66 -1.18
C THR A 22 -31.29 6.41 -2.04
N THR A 23 -32.50 6.06 -2.49
CA THR A 23 -32.68 5.32 -3.73
C THR A 23 -31.88 6.04 -4.81
N TYR A 24 -30.81 5.40 -5.29
CA TYR A 24 -29.90 5.92 -6.30
C TYR A 24 -30.70 6.34 -7.55
N ALA A 25 -30.93 7.65 -7.70
CA ALA A 25 -31.42 8.19 -8.96
C ALA A 25 -30.32 7.99 -10.01
N HIS A 26 -30.68 7.35 -11.13
CA HIS A 26 -29.84 7.31 -12.32
C HIS A 26 -29.42 8.75 -12.66
N ALA A 27 -28.11 9.02 -12.77
CA ALA A 27 -27.72 10.14 -13.61
C ALA A 27 -28.12 9.73 -15.04
N ASP A 28 -29.15 10.38 -15.58
CA ASP A 28 -29.57 10.22 -16.96
C ASP A 28 -28.37 10.50 -17.88
N GLY A 29 -27.66 9.45 -18.34
CA GLY A 29 -26.66 9.57 -19.39
C GLY A 29 -25.35 8.80 -19.26
N TRP A 30 -24.86 8.42 -18.07
CA TRP A 30 -23.59 7.68 -17.97
C TRP A 30 -23.76 6.19 -18.27
N SER A 31 -23.09 5.71 -19.32
CA SER A 31 -23.28 4.34 -19.81
C SER A 31 -22.46 3.28 -19.05
N GLY A 32 -21.35 3.69 -18.42
CA GLY A 32 -20.46 2.80 -17.67
C GLY A 32 -21.07 2.11 -16.44
N PRO A 33 -20.38 1.08 -15.90
CA PRO A 33 -20.86 0.30 -14.76
C PRO A 33 -20.95 1.15 -13.49
N GLN A 34 -21.85 0.78 -12.59
CA GLN A 34 -21.71 1.17 -11.18
C GLN A 34 -20.52 0.41 -10.60
N SER A 35 -19.50 1.15 -10.21
CA SER A 35 -18.22 0.62 -9.75
C SER A 35 -18.04 0.95 -8.27
N GLN A 36 -17.81 -0.05 -7.44
CA GLN A 36 -17.64 0.14 -6.00
C GLN A 36 -16.65 -0.83 -5.39
N ILE A 37 -16.01 -0.43 -4.30
CA ILE A 37 -15.12 -1.29 -3.53
C ILE A 37 -15.97 -2.06 -2.52
N VAL A 38 -15.94 -3.39 -2.61
CA VAL A 38 -16.69 -4.28 -1.72
C VAL A 38 -15.75 -5.25 -1.01
N ASN A 39 -16.27 -5.91 0.02
CA ASN A 39 -15.56 -6.98 0.70
C ASN A 39 -16.00 -8.34 0.14
N ARG A 40 -15.04 -9.18 -0.26
CA ARG A 40 -15.26 -10.58 -0.60
C ARG A 40 -14.24 -11.41 0.17
N ASN A 41 -14.72 -12.35 1.00
CA ASN A 41 -13.89 -13.23 1.84
C ASN A 41 -12.87 -12.47 2.72
N GLY A 42 -13.23 -11.28 3.20
CA GLY A 42 -12.37 -10.41 4.01
C GLY A 42 -11.33 -9.61 3.21
N ARG A 43 -11.33 -9.71 1.88
CA ARG A 43 -10.48 -8.96 0.95
C ARG A 43 -11.24 -7.85 0.25
N LYS A 44 -10.58 -6.73 -0.07
CA LYS A 44 -11.15 -5.67 -0.90
C LYS A 44 -11.09 -6.07 -2.37
N VAL A 45 -12.24 -6.01 -3.03
CA VAL A 45 -12.41 -6.30 -4.47
C VAL A 45 -13.26 -5.21 -5.11
N ILE A 46 -13.24 -5.11 -6.44
CA ILE A 46 -14.13 -4.19 -7.16
C ILE A 46 -15.40 -4.94 -7.53
N GLN A 47 -16.56 -4.35 -7.29
CA GLN A 47 -17.82 -4.79 -7.88
C GLN A 47 -18.16 -3.87 -9.05
N LEU A 48 -18.50 -4.50 -10.18
CA LEU A 48 -18.93 -3.87 -11.40
C LEU A 48 -20.36 -4.31 -11.68
N CYS A 49 -21.30 -3.37 -11.70
CA CYS A 49 -22.68 -3.62 -12.06
C CYS A 49 -23.04 -2.87 -13.35
N ASP A 50 -23.25 -3.62 -14.43
CA ASP A 50 -23.71 -3.10 -15.72
C ASP A 50 -25.04 -3.74 -16.13
N GLN A 51 -25.45 -3.56 -17.39
CA GLN A 51 -26.70 -4.12 -17.93
C GLN A 51 -26.74 -5.65 -17.87
N GLY A 52 -25.58 -6.33 -17.84
CA GLY A 52 -25.46 -7.78 -17.73
C GLY A 52 -25.50 -8.29 -16.29
N GLY A 53 -25.66 -7.42 -15.30
CA GLY A 53 -25.71 -7.75 -13.87
C GLY A 53 -24.45 -7.29 -13.12
N CYS A 54 -24.32 -7.78 -11.89
CA CYS A 54 -23.20 -7.45 -11.01
C CYS A 54 -22.20 -8.59 -10.93
N ARG A 55 -20.90 -8.29 -11.05
CA ARG A 55 -19.81 -9.22 -10.73
C ARG A 55 -18.78 -8.55 -9.83
N THR A 56 -18.11 -9.33 -9.00
CA THR A 56 -16.89 -8.87 -8.33
C THR A 56 -15.68 -9.23 -9.18
N THR A 57 -14.56 -8.53 -8.98
CA THR A 57 -13.29 -8.80 -9.65
C THR A 57 -12.13 -8.45 -8.73
N THR A 58 -11.12 -9.31 -8.74
CA THR A 58 -9.81 -9.00 -8.19
C THR A 58 -9.25 -7.76 -8.93
N PRO A 59 -8.76 -6.73 -8.21
CA PRO A 59 -8.38 -5.44 -8.81
C PRO A 59 -6.99 -5.48 -9.45
N PHE A 60 -6.85 -6.23 -10.53
CA PHE A 60 -5.65 -6.29 -11.37
C PHE A 60 -5.86 -5.61 -12.71
N PHE A 61 -4.90 -4.79 -13.12
CA PHE A 61 -5.00 -3.99 -14.34
C PHE A 61 -3.75 -4.17 -15.20
N MET A 62 -3.91 -4.09 -16.52
CA MET A 62 -2.78 -3.76 -17.40
C MET A 62 -2.78 -2.27 -17.67
N ALA A 63 -1.70 -1.57 -17.30
CA ALA A 63 -1.55 -0.14 -17.52
C ALA A 63 -0.75 0.12 -18.80
N LEU A 64 -1.40 0.79 -19.75
CA LEU A 64 -0.89 1.04 -21.09
C LEU A 64 -0.52 2.52 -21.21
N ASN A 65 0.78 2.78 -21.40
CA ASN A 65 1.27 4.13 -21.58
C ASN A 65 1.05 4.63 -23.01
N THR A 66 0.18 5.63 -23.20
CA THR A 66 -0.04 6.24 -24.52
C THR A 66 0.93 7.38 -24.86
N GLN A 67 1.81 7.75 -23.93
CA GLN A 67 2.91 8.71 -24.15
C GLN A 67 4.12 8.08 -24.85
N SER A 68 4.07 6.80 -25.18
CA SER A 68 5.23 6.07 -25.69
C SER A 68 5.72 6.65 -27.02
N ALA A 69 7.04 6.67 -27.20
CA ALA A 69 7.64 7.09 -28.47
C ALA A 69 7.06 6.33 -29.69
N PRO A 70 6.78 5.00 -29.61
CA PRO A 70 6.05 4.29 -30.66
C PRO A 70 4.69 4.92 -31.01
N ILE A 71 3.85 5.27 -30.03
CA ILE A 71 2.52 5.85 -30.30
C ILE A 71 2.65 7.23 -30.94
N GLY A 72 3.62 8.04 -30.51
CA GLY A 72 3.94 9.32 -31.17
C GLY A 72 4.33 9.16 -32.65
N GLN A 73 4.87 8.00 -33.02
CA GLN A 73 5.19 7.61 -34.40
C GLN A 73 4.06 6.83 -35.09
N ASN A 74 2.85 6.84 -34.51
CA ASN A 74 1.69 6.08 -34.95
C ASN A 74 1.89 4.55 -34.99
N ASN A 75 2.84 4.03 -34.22
CA ASN A 75 3.05 2.59 -34.02
C ASN A 75 2.35 2.13 -32.72
N TRP A 76 1.24 1.42 -32.89
CA TRP A 76 0.41 0.91 -31.80
C TRP A 76 0.61 -0.59 -31.53
N SER A 77 1.62 -1.23 -32.12
CA SER A 77 1.82 -2.68 -32.04
C SER A 77 1.93 -3.18 -30.60
N TYR A 78 2.82 -2.61 -29.78
CA TYR A 78 2.98 -2.96 -28.36
C TYR A 78 1.71 -2.70 -27.54
N PHE A 79 1.05 -1.56 -27.76
CA PHE A 79 -0.20 -1.21 -27.08
C PHE A 79 -1.28 -2.25 -27.39
N ASN A 80 -1.54 -2.52 -28.66
CA ASN A 80 -2.59 -3.43 -29.09
C ASN A 80 -2.30 -4.85 -28.60
N TYR A 81 -1.05 -5.30 -28.71
CA TYR A 81 -0.66 -6.65 -28.32
C TYR A 81 -0.82 -6.88 -26.80
N GLN A 82 -0.34 -5.96 -25.96
CA GLN A 82 -0.49 -6.07 -24.51
C GLN A 82 -1.97 -5.95 -24.08
N ALA A 83 -2.74 -5.05 -24.72
CA ALA A 83 -4.17 -4.94 -24.47
C ALA A 83 -4.91 -6.25 -24.81
N GLN A 84 -4.56 -6.88 -25.92
CA GLN A 84 -5.12 -8.17 -26.33
C GLN A 84 -4.72 -9.29 -25.39
N LEU A 85 -3.44 -9.39 -25.00
CA LEU A 85 -2.97 -10.38 -24.04
C LEU A 85 -3.69 -10.25 -22.69
N ALA A 86 -3.77 -9.04 -22.15
CA ALA A 86 -4.46 -8.78 -20.90
C ALA A 86 -5.95 -9.15 -20.98
N ALA A 87 -6.64 -8.73 -22.05
CA ALA A 87 -8.06 -9.03 -22.24
C ALA A 87 -8.33 -10.53 -22.38
N ALA A 88 -7.52 -11.26 -23.15
CA ALA A 88 -7.67 -12.69 -23.38
C ALA A 88 -7.34 -13.51 -22.13
N ASN A 89 -6.29 -13.14 -21.39
CA ASN A 89 -5.78 -13.94 -20.28
C ASN A 89 -6.49 -13.68 -18.95
N THR A 90 -7.24 -12.60 -18.80
CA THR A 90 -7.98 -12.27 -17.57
C THR A 90 -9.47 -12.59 -17.64
N ALA A 91 -9.96 -13.09 -18.77
CA ALA A 91 -11.38 -13.38 -18.99
C ALA A 91 -11.81 -14.83 -18.73
N ALA A 92 -10.91 -15.70 -18.27
CA ALA A 92 -11.23 -17.12 -18.09
C ALA A 92 -12.28 -17.33 -17.00
N THR A 93 -13.25 -18.21 -17.24
CA THR A 93 -14.39 -18.48 -16.35
C THR A 93 -13.99 -19.04 -14.99
N GLU A 94 -12.84 -19.70 -14.91
CA GLU A 94 -12.25 -20.23 -13.68
C GLU A 94 -11.60 -19.17 -12.78
N MET A 95 -11.55 -17.90 -13.21
CA MET A 95 -10.95 -16.80 -12.48
C MET A 95 -11.95 -15.67 -12.25
N ASN A 96 -11.91 -15.09 -11.07
CA ASN A 96 -12.60 -13.88 -10.69
C ASN A 96 -11.74 -12.64 -10.98
N VAL A 97 -11.19 -12.58 -12.19
CA VAL A 97 -10.58 -11.38 -12.76
C VAL A 97 -11.46 -10.95 -13.93
N ALA A 98 -11.71 -9.66 -14.04
CA ALA A 98 -12.34 -9.05 -15.20
C ALA A 98 -11.23 -8.40 -16.05
N PRO A 99 -11.38 -8.39 -17.38
CA PRO A 99 -10.53 -7.61 -18.27
C PRO A 99 -10.58 -6.14 -17.88
N MET A 100 -9.48 -5.63 -17.30
CA MET A 100 -9.36 -4.25 -16.86
C MET A 100 -8.07 -3.63 -17.38
N LEU A 101 -8.20 -2.49 -18.05
CA LEU A 101 -7.08 -1.69 -18.53
C LEU A 101 -7.07 -0.35 -17.81
N GLN A 102 -5.87 0.16 -17.57
CA GLN A 102 -5.65 1.57 -17.31
C GLN A 102 -4.98 2.19 -18.53
N VAL A 103 -5.50 3.31 -19.03
CA VAL A 103 -4.91 4.02 -20.17
C VAL A 103 -4.41 5.39 -19.75
N HIS A 104 -3.15 5.69 -20.03
CA HIS A 104 -2.51 6.95 -19.70
C HIS A 104 -2.83 7.99 -20.78
N LEU A 105 -3.69 8.98 -20.50
CA LEU A 105 -4.06 10.05 -21.42
C LEU A 105 -3.25 11.31 -21.15
N ASN A 106 -2.21 11.55 -21.94
CA ASN A 106 -1.52 12.84 -21.98
C ASN A 106 -2.12 13.78 -23.01
N ASN A 107 -2.42 13.24 -24.19
CA ASN A 107 -3.16 13.95 -25.22
C ASN A 107 -4.66 13.78 -24.92
N THR A 108 -5.32 14.88 -24.57
CA THR A 108 -6.75 14.89 -24.28
C THR A 108 -7.60 15.42 -25.44
N SER A 109 -7.04 15.57 -26.65
CA SER A 109 -7.81 15.96 -27.83
C SER A 109 -8.88 14.92 -28.18
N ASP A 110 -10.03 15.39 -28.68
CA ASP A 110 -11.14 14.50 -29.05
C ASP A 110 -10.70 13.48 -30.11
N ALA A 111 -9.90 13.90 -31.11
CA ALA A 111 -9.40 13.01 -32.16
C ALA A 111 -8.53 11.86 -31.61
N PHE A 112 -7.69 12.13 -30.59
CA PHE A 112 -6.90 11.10 -29.95
C PHE A 112 -7.76 10.14 -29.13
N ILE A 113 -8.73 10.67 -28.39
CA ILE A 113 -9.69 9.88 -27.61
C ILE A 113 -10.48 8.94 -28.53
N ASP A 114 -10.95 9.45 -29.68
CA ASP A 114 -11.67 8.66 -30.68
C ASP A 114 -10.80 7.54 -31.26
N GLN A 115 -9.54 7.84 -31.59
CA GLN A 115 -8.60 6.84 -32.09
C GLN A 115 -8.35 5.73 -31.05
N LEU A 116 -8.12 6.12 -29.79
CA LEU A 116 -7.93 5.19 -28.68
C LEU A 116 -9.17 4.32 -28.48
N ALA A 117 -10.35 4.92 -28.39
CA ALA A 117 -11.61 4.21 -28.22
C ALA A 117 -11.87 3.24 -29.38
N GLY A 118 -11.58 3.64 -30.62
CA GLY A 118 -11.65 2.78 -31.81
C GLY A 118 -10.79 1.53 -31.68
N ARG A 119 -9.59 1.63 -31.11
CA ARG A 119 -8.70 0.48 -30.84
C ARG A 119 -9.23 -0.39 -29.70
N LEU A 120 -9.65 0.21 -28.59
CA LEU A 120 -10.20 -0.53 -27.46
C LEU A 120 -11.48 -1.30 -27.84
N ASN A 121 -12.30 -0.75 -28.73
CA ASN A 121 -13.51 -1.40 -29.25
C ASN A 121 -13.23 -2.65 -30.11
N GLN A 122 -12.00 -2.83 -30.59
CA GLN A 122 -11.59 -4.03 -31.34
C GLN A 122 -11.21 -5.21 -30.45
N LEU A 123 -11.06 -5.00 -29.13
CA LEU A 123 -10.68 -6.04 -28.19
C LEU A 123 -11.86 -6.97 -27.88
N ASN A 124 -11.58 -8.26 -27.76
CA ASN A 124 -12.55 -9.27 -27.35
C ASN A 124 -11.97 -10.16 -26.23
N PRO A 125 -12.57 -10.16 -25.02
CA PRO A 125 -13.67 -9.28 -24.58
C PRO A 125 -13.24 -7.81 -24.46
N ARG A 126 -14.21 -6.89 -24.56
CA ARG A 126 -13.98 -5.45 -24.32
C ARG A 126 -13.67 -5.20 -22.84
N PRO A 127 -12.48 -4.67 -22.49
CA PRO A 127 -12.12 -4.45 -21.09
C PRO A 127 -12.82 -3.25 -20.46
N TYR A 128 -13.03 -3.31 -19.14
CA TYR A 128 -13.36 -2.13 -18.34
C TYR A 128 -12.14 -1.20 -18.25
N LEU A 129 -12.41 0.10 -18.18
CA LEU A 129 -11.39 1.12 -18.36
C LEU A 129 -11.26 2.02 -17.12
N MET A 130 -10.03 2.10 -16.61
CA MET A 130 -9.58 3.23 -15.78
C MET A 130 -8.87 4.24 -16.68
N VAL A 131 -9.36 5.48 -16.71
CA VAL A 131 -8.69 6.56 -17.43
C VAL A 131 -7.70 7.22 -16.49
N ARG A 132 -6.39 7.17 -16.78
CA ARG A 132 -5.39 8.01 -16.09
C ARG A 132 -5.21 9.30 -16.87
N MET A 133 -5.76 10.39 -16.35
CA MET A 133 -5.71 11.70 -16.99
C MET A 133 -4.56 12.53 -16.41
N TYR A 134 -3.66 12.99 -17.28
CA TYR A 134 -2.65 13.96 -16.92
C TYR A 134 -3.26 15.37 -16.97
N LEU A 135 -3.38 15.98 -15.80
CA LEU A 135 -3.82 17.35 -15.63
C LEU A 135 -2.83 18.27 -16.31
N GLN A 136 -3.36 19.18 -17.10
CA GLN A 136 -2.56 20.08 -17.92
C GLN A 136 -2.02 21.22 -17.07
N ASP A 137 -0.87 21.74 -17.49
CA ASP A 137 -0.29 22.95 -16.93
C ASP A 137 -1.29 24.13 -17.02
N ALA A 138 -1.70 24.55 -18.21
CA ALA A 138 -2.68 25.62 -18.42
C ALA A 138 -3.61 25.31 -19.61
N PRO A 139 -4.67 26.09 -19.84
CA PRO A 139 -5.36 26.08 -21.12
C PRO A 139 -4.38 26.25 -22.29
N PRO A 140 -4.58 25.57 -23.43
CA PRO A 140 -3.73 25.76 -24.61
C PRO A 140 -3.63 27.24 -24.99
N GLY A 141 -2.41 27.77 -25.08
CA GLY A 141 -2.13 29.17 -25.41
C GLY A 141 -2.25 30.18 -24.26
N ALA A 142 -2.59 29.74 -23.04
CA ALA A 142 -2.53 30.58 -21.84
C ALA A 142 -1.15 30.52 -21.19
N GLU A 143 -0.74 31.62 -20.54
CA GLU A 143 0.48 31.65 -19.74
C GLU A 143 0.38 30.68 -18.56
N PRO A 144 1.43 29.88 -18.32
CA PRO A 144 1.54 29.09 -17.12
C PRO A 144 1.36 29.87 -15.81
N MET A 145 0.63 29.32 -14.85
CA MET A 145 0.51 29.85 -13.48
C MET A 145 1.72 29.42 -12.64
N ARG A 146 2.80 30.18 -12.75
CA ARG A 146 4.13 29.83 -12.22
C ARG A 146 4.26 29.94 -10.69
N MET A 147 4.83 28.94 -9.99
CA MET A 147 5.29 29.11 -8.59
C MET A 147 6.28 30.27 -8.53
N LYS A 148 6.30 30.91 -7.37
CA LYS A 148 7.21 32.02 -7.10
C LYS A 148 8.19 31.64 -6.01
N ASP A 149 9.39 32.20 -6.09
CA ASP A 149 10.30 32.20 -4.94
C ASP A 149 9.87 33.24 -3.89
N LEU A 150 10.58 33.31 -2.77
CA LEU A 150 10.29 34.28 -1.70
C LEU A 150 10.34 35.74 -2.13
N GLN A 151 11.08 36.05 -3.19
CA GLN A 151 11.19 37.40 -3.71
C GLN A 151 10.04 37.71 -4.70
N GLY A 152 9.12 36.77 -4.88
CA GLY A 152 8.01 36.89 -5.81
C GLY A 152 8.42 36.69 -7.28
N ASN A 153 9.67 36.27 -7.53
CA ASN A 153 10.16 36.04 -8.88
C ASN A 153 9.61 34.70 -9.39
N VAL A 154 9.16 34.73 -10.64
CA VAL A 154 8.94 33.52 -11.42
C VAL A 154 10.31 32.91 -11.73
N ARG A 155 10.56 31.69 -11.26
CA ARG A 155 11.73 30.92 -11.67
C ARG A 155 11.32 29.91 -12.72
N ASP A 156 11.48 30.29 -13.98
CA ASP A 156 11.21 29.44 -15.13
C ASP A 156 12.18 29.79 -16.28
N ASP A 157 13.29 29.05 -16.33
CA ASP A 157 14.27 29.07 -17.42
C ASP A 157 14.35 27.71 -18.15
N THR A 158 13.32 26.86 -18.01
CA THR A 158 13.29 25.49 -18.55
C THR A 158 12.81 25.40 -20.00
N ASN A 159 12.68 26.52 -20.72
CA ASN A 159 12.22 26.58 -22.12
C ASN A 159 10.90 25.81 -22.38
N GLY A 160 9.97 25.83 -21.42
CA GLY A 160 8.65 25.23 -21.61
C GLY A 160 8.58 23.72 -21.34
N ALA A 161 9.58 23.13 -20.66
CA ALA A 161 9.53 21.74 -20.19
C ALA A 161 8.56 21.49 -19.00
N GLY A 162 7.64 22.43 -18.77
CA GLY A 162 6.63 22.38 -17.71
C GLY A 162 7.19 22.72 -16.34
N HIS A 163 6.32 23.31 -15.51
CA HIS A 163 6.50 23.62 -14.09
C HIS A 163 7.20 24.94 -13.76
N PRO A 164 6.45 25.87 -13.13
CA PRO A 164 6.01 25.63 -11.75
C PRO A 164 4.51 25.92 -11.53
N TRP A 165 3.78 25.38 -10.53
CA TRP A 165 2.34 25.68 -10.38
C TRP A 165 1.80 26.12 -9.02
N THR A 166 1.02 27.20 -9.07
CA THR A 166 0.11 27.65 -8.01
C THR A 166 -1.24 26.92 -8.17
N LEU A 167 -1.80 26.33 -7.11
CA LEU A 167 -3.12 25.66 -7.14
C LEU A 167 -4.27 26.67 -7.00
N GLY A 168 -4.31 27.65 -7.92
CA GLY A 168 -5.29 28.74 -7.94
C GLY A 168 -6.65 28.36 -8.55
N GLU A 169 -7.66 29.19 -8.31
CA GLU A 169 -9.05 28.95 -8.73
C GLU A 169 -9.21 28.78 -10.25
N ALA A 170 -8.52 29.59 -11.04
CA ALA A 170 -8.60 29.53 -12.51
C ALA A 170 -8.12 28.18 -13.06
N TRP A 171 -7.05 27.62 -12.49
CA TRP A 171 -6.54 26.32 -12.88
C TRP A 171 -7.47 25.19 -12.45
N LEU A 172 -7.98 25.24 -11.21
CA LEU A 172 -8.94 24.25 -10.72
C LEU A 172 -10.19 24.20 -11.61
N ALA A 173 -10.77 25.36 -11.94
CA ALA A 173 -11.92 25.47 -12.83
C ALA A 173 -11.63 24.91 -14.24
N TYR A 174 -10.45 25.19 -14.78
CA TYR A 174 -10.03 24.63 -16.07
C TYR A 174 -9.90 23.10 -16.03
N GLN A 175 -9.25 22.54 -15.01
CA GLN A 175 -9.14 21.08 -14.86
C GLN A 175 -10.52 20.43 -14.69
N GLU A 176 -11.44 21.05 -13.93
CA GLU A 176 -12.82 20.57 -13.77
C GLU A 176 -13.55 20.49 -15.12
N GLN A 177 -13.34 21.47 -16.00
CA GLN A 177 -13.87 21.46 -17.36
C GLN A 177 -13.26 20.33 -18.20
N GLN A 178 -11.94 20.13 -18.13
CA GLN A 178 -11.27 19.07 -18.89
C GLN A 178 -11.69 17.67 -18.42
N ILE A 179 -11.80 17.45 -17.11
CA ILE A 179 -12.29 16.19 -16.52
C ILE A 179 -13.69 15.88 -17.06
N ALA A 180 -14.59 16.87 -17.04
CA ALA A 180 -15.94 16.69 -17.55
C ALA A 180 -15.95 16.32 -19.05
N ARG A 181 -15.18 17.05 -19.86
CA ARG A 181 -15.07 16.82 -21.31
C ARG A 181 -14.52 15.43 -21.63
N VAL A 182 -13.37 15.08 -21.04
CA VAL A 182 -12.67 13.81 -21.32
C VAL A 182 -13.53 12.62 -20.91
N LEU A 183 -14.15 12.65 -19.73
CA LEU A 183 -15.04 11.57 -19.28
C LEU A 183 -16.26 11.42 -20.18
N THR A 184 -16.91 12.53 -20.54
CA THR A 184 -18.10 12.51 -21.41
C THR A 184 -17.76 11.98 -22.80
N ARG A 185 -16.63 12.41 -23.39
CA ARG A 185 -16.19 11.92 -24.69
C ARG A 185 -15.83 10.44 -24.62
N MET A 186 -15.07 10.01 -23.62
CA MET A 186 -14.70 8.61 -23.46
C MET A 186 -15.92 7.70 -23.27
N ASP A 187 -16.91 8.10 -22.47
CA ASP A 187 -18.15 7.32 -22.31
C ASP A 187 -18.96 7.25 -23.62
N SER A 188 -18.99 8.33 -24.40
CA SER A 188 -19.65 8.34 -25.71
C SER A 188 -18.96 7.42 -26.73
N GLN A 189 -17.62 7.39 -26.77
CA GLN A 189 -16.86 6.62 -27.76
C GLN A 189 -16.56 5.19 -27.31
N TYR A 190 -16.57 4.94 -26.01
CA TYR A 190 -16.31 3.64 -25.39
C TYR A 190 -17.41 3.28 -24.38
N PRO A 191 -18.67 3.18 -24.83
CA PRO A 191 -19.82 3.05 -23.95
C PRO A 191 -19.82 1.74 -23.17
N GLY A 192 -20.34 1.79 -21.95
CA GLY A 192 -20.57 0.65 -21.07
C GLY A 192 -19.36 0.21 -20.25
N ARG A 193 -18.19 0.83 -20.44
CA ARG A 193 -16.92 0.26 -19.95
C ARG A 193 -16.05 1.17 -19.10
N VAL A 194 -16.28 2.49 -19.10
CA VAL A 194 -15.51 3.42 -18.26
C VAL A 194 -15.94 3.27 -16.80
N MET A 195 -15.04 2.76 -15.96
CA MET A 195 -15.33 2.41 -14.55
C MET A 195 -14.59 3.28 -13.54
N ALA A 196 -13.51 3.97 -13.95
CA ALA A 196 -12.67 4.72 -13.03
C ALA A 196 -11.92 5.87 -13.71
N LEU A 197 -11.63 6.91 -12.92
CA LEU A 197 -10.71 7.99 -13.28
C LEU A 197 -9.57 8.04 -12.26
N MET A 198 -8.34 8.06 -12.74
CA MET A 198 -7.17 8.48 -11.98
C MET A 198 -6.70 9.83 -12.48
N ILE A 199 -6.48 10.81 -11.59
CA ILE A 199 -5.86 12.09 -11.97
C ILE A 199 -4.41 12.12 -11.53
N THR A 200 -3.55 12.61 -12.42
CA THR A 200 -2.12 12.78 -12.19
C THR A 200 -1.64 14.10 -12.74
N TYR A 201 -0.53 14.62 -12.25
CA TYR A 201 0.08 15.83 -12.81
C TYR A 201 0.94 15.51 -14.04
N GLU A 202 1.05 16.43 -15.01
CA GLU A 202 1.89 16.30 -16.22
C GLU A 202 3.39 16.11 -15.90
N ASN A 203 4.16 15.53 -16.83
CA ASN A 203 5.62 15.24 -16.82
C ASN A 203 6.22 14.43 -15.66
N GLY A 204 5.54 14.33 -14.51
CA GLY A 204 5.94 13.50 -13.36
C GLY A 204 4.94 12.40 -12.99
N GLY A 205 3.69 12.49 -13.44
CA GLY A 205 2.67 11.48 -13.17
C GLY A 205 2.21 11.37 -11.71
N GLU A 206 2.72 12.22 -10.81
CA GLU A 206 2.61 12.13 -9.36
C GLU A 206 2.47 13.55 -8.73
N TRP A 207 1.94 13.65 -7.51
CA TRP A 207 1.66 14.93 -6.82
C TRP A 207 2.83 15.42 -5.96
N PHE A 208 3.99 15.62 -6.59
CA PHE A 208 5.19 16.15 -5.93
C PHE A 208 5.51 17.58 -6.33
N PHE A 209 6.15 18.31 -5.43
CA PHE A 209 6.95 19.48 -5.81
C PHE A 209 8.26 18.97 -6.44
N ARG A 210 8.60 19.45 -7.65
CA ARG A 210 9.73 18.93 -8.43
C ARG A 210 11.05 19.46 -7.86
N PRO A 211 12.12 18.64 -7.79
CA PRO A 211 13.45 19.15 -7.56
C PRO A 211 13.95 19.93 -8.79
N TYR A 212 14.65 21.01 -8.53
CA TYR A 212 15.35 21.83 -9.52
C TYR A 212 16.85 21.64 -9.37
N GLY A 213 17.55 21.54 -10.50
CA GLY A 213 18.99 21.73 -10.53
C GLY A 213 19.34 23.22 -10.59
N TYR A 214 20.56 23.59 -10.23
CA TYR A 214 21.08 24.94 -10.41
C TYR A 214 22.57 24.89 -10.72
N ASP A 215 23.01 25.78 -11.62
CA ASP A 215 24.39 25.99 -12.00
C ASP A 215 24.87 27.32 -11.43
N ASP A 216 25.70 27.28 -10.38
CA ASP A 216 26.25 28.46 -9.72
C ASP A 216 27.18 29.25 -10.64
N THR A 217 27.88 28.57 -11.56
CA THR A 217 28.79 29.23 -12.50
C THR A 217 28.04 30.02 -13.57
N ALA A 218 26.87 29.55 -13.99
CA ALA A 218 26.00 30.24 -14.94
C ALA A 218 24.92 31.10 -14.28
N ASN A 219 24.71 30.96 -12.97
CA ASN A 219 23.61 31.55 -12.22
C ASN A 219 22.23 31.25 -12.86
N LYS A 220 22.01 29.99 -13.25
CA LYS A 220 20.81 29.51 -13.97
C LYS A 220 20.29 28.21 -13.37
N MET A 221 18.99 27.99 -13.42
CA MET A 221 18.42 26.70 -13.05
C MET A 221 18.65 25.69 -14.17
N LEU A 222 18.65 24.43 -13.77
CA LEU A 222 18.85 23.28 -14.64
C LEU A 222 17.61 22.40 -14.58
N ASP A 223 17.16 21.95 -15.75
CA ASP A 223 16.08 20.97 -15.87
C ASP A 223 16.55 19.57 -15.46
N TRP A 224 15.62 18.73 -15.04
CA TRP A 224 15.89 17.33 -14.73
C TRP A 224 16.44 16.61 -15.97
N GLY A 225 17.59 15.95 -15.82
CA GLY A 225 18.27 15.27 -16.92
C GLY A 225 19.10 16.19 -17.84
N ALA A 226 19.25 17.47 -17.51
CA ALA A 226 20.11 18.37 -18.27
C ALA A 226 21.55 17.79 -18.38
N PRO A 227 22.19 17.82 -19.57
CA PRO A 227 23.50 17.19 -19.80
C PRO A 227 24.61 17.66 -18.84
N ASN A 228 24.43 18.84 -18.27
CA ASN A 228 25.31 19.48 -17.30
C ASN A 228 25.02 19.06 -15.84
N LEU A 229 23.89 18.43 -15.52
CA LEU A 229 23.69 17.68 -14.28
C LEU A 229 24.29 16.26 -14.33
N CYS A 230 24.80 15.84 -15.49
CA CYS A 230 25.43 14.54 -15.64
C CYS A 230 26.89 14.57 -15.19
N ALA A 231 27.30 13.50 -14.53
CA ALA A 231 28.70 13.22 -14.27
C ALA A 231 29.07 11.80 -14.65
N THR A 232 30.33 11.61 -15.03
CA THR A 232 30.87 10.28 -15.31
C THR A 232 31.55 9.76 -14.05
N GLY A 233 31.05 8.64 -13.53
CA GLY A 233 31.64 7.96 -12.39
C GLY A 233 33.05 7.42 -12.67
N PRO A 234 33.81 7.01 -11.63
CA PRO A 234 35.10 6.32 -11.80
C PRO A 234 35.01 5.03 -12.62
N ASP A 235 33.81 4.47 -12.73
CA ASP A 235 33.45 3.29 -13.53
C ASP A 235 33.18 3.60 -15.02
N GLY A 236 33.30 4.87 -15.43
CA GLY A 236 33.05 5.30 -16.80
C GLY A 236 31.55 5.47 -17.14
N VAL A 237 30.64 5.25 -16.19
CA VAL A 237 29.20 5.40 -16.42
C VAL A 237 28.81 6.86 -16.29
N ARG A 238 28.25 7.43 -17.36
CA ARG A 238 27.68 8.79 -17.32
C ARG A 238 26.29 8.72 -16.68
N VAL A 239 26.19 9.16 -15.43
CA VAL A 239 24.94 9.22 -14.69
C VAL A 239 24.40 10.65 -14.76
N CYS A 240 23.24 10.79 -15.39
CA CYS A 240 22.47 12.03 -15.44
C CYS A 240 21.38 11.96 -14.37
N GLN A 241 21.75 12.13 -13.11
CA GLN A 241 20.81 12.10 -11.98
C GLN A 241 21.02 13.30 -11.06
N LEU A 242 19.92 13.79 -10.50
CA LEU A 242 19.96 14.72 -9.38
C LEU A 242 20.49 13.97 -8.16
N TYR A 243 21.77 14.12 -7.86
CA TYR A 243 22.24 13.75 -6.53
C TYR A 243 21.75 14.85 -5.55
N PRO A 244 21.03 14.49 -4.47
CA PRO A 244 20.77 15.44 -3.39
C PRO A 244 22.14 15.85 -2.84
N TRP A 245 22.45 17.15 -2.87
CA TRP A 245 23.67 17.76 -2.30
C TRP A 245 24.92 16.85 -2.34
N THR A 246 25.69 16.89 -3.44
CA THR A 246 27.03 16.32 -3.42
C THR A 246 27.87 17.06 -2.37
N ASN A 247 28.19 16.31 -1.32
CA ASN A 247 29.26 16.48 -0.35
C ASN A 247 30.16 17.73 -0.43
N ASP A 248 30.32 18.40 0.72
CA ASP A 248 31.45 19.28 0.96
C ASP A 248 32.79 18.51 0.96
N SER A 249 32.76 17.17 1.02
CA SER A 249 33.94 16.29 1.01
C SER A 249 34.48 15.88 -0.37
N GLY A 250 33.82 16.19 -1.49
CA GLY A 250 34.40 16.01 -2.84
C GLY A 250 34.76 14.57 -3.26
N THR A 251 34.10 13.55 -2.71
CA THR A 251 34.41 12.12 -2.97
C THR A 251 33.51 11.42 -4.01
N GLN A 252 32.55 12.13 -4.61
CA GLN A 252 31.77 11.67 -5.77
C GLN A 252 31.78 12.76 -6.85
N PRO A 253 31.84 12.42 -8.15
CA PRO A 253 31.97 13.41 -9.19
C PRO A 253 30.61 14.08 -9.41
N GLY A 254 30.32 15.16 -8.69
CA GLY A 254 29.45 16.22 -9.19
C GLY A 254 30.34 17.31 -9.77
N PRO A 255 30.00 17.98 -10.89
CA PRO A 255 30.71 19.19 -11.30
C PRO A 255 30.60 20.22 -10.15
N ARG A 256 31.72 20.76 -9.67
CA ARG A 256 31.73 21.83 -8.66
C ARG A 256 30.76 22.95 -9.09
N GLY A 257 29.86 23.37 -8.20
CA GLY A 257 28.91 24.46 -8.43
C GLY A 257 27.59 24.05 -9.08
N ARG A 258 27.14 22.79 -8.94
CA ARG A 258 25.80 22.35 -9.40
C ARG A 258 25.03 21.65 -8.29
N HIS A 259 23.79 22.09 -8.02
CA HIS A 259 23.01 21.68 -6.85
C HIS A 259 21.55 21.33 -7.17
N SER A 260 20.96 20.39 -6.41
CA SER A 260 19.53 20.05 -6.48
C SER A 260 18.79 20.57 -5.23
N PHE A 261 17.62 21.20 -5.40
CA PHE A 261 16.77 21.71 -4.31
C PHE A 261 15.30 21.65 -4.71
N TYR A 262 14.40 21.61 -3.74
CA TYR A 262 12.95 21.60 -3.99
C TYR A 262 12.42 23.02 -3.79
N LEU A 263 11.70 23.58 -4.77
CA LEU A 263 10.98 24.83 -4.54
C LEU A 263 9.52 24.52 -4.26
N ASP A 264 9.03 25.00 -3.13
CA ASP A 264 7.59 25.12 -2.89
C ASP A 264 7.05 26.42 -3.47
N ASP A 265 5.72 26.55 -3.46
CA ASP A 265 5.03 27.71 -3.95
C ASP A 265 4.97 28.85 -2.93
N TYR A 266 5.75 29.91 -3.14
CA TYR A 266 5.71 31.15 -2.37
C TYR A 266 4.84 32.24 -3.01
N SER A 267 3.92 31.88 -3.92
CA SER A 267 2.98 32.83 -4.48
C SER A 267 2.08 33.45 -3.40
N GLY A 268 1.56 34.65 -3.67
CA GLY A 268 0.58 35.29 -2.77
C GLY A 268 -0.66 34.43 -2.51
N SER A 269 -1.02 33.53 -3.43
CA SER A 269 -2.12 32.57 -3.22
C SER A 269 -1.79 31.51 -2.17
N ALA A 270 -0.56 30.99 -2.18
CA ALA A 270 -0.09 30.00 -1.23
C ALA A 270 0.13 30.62 0.16
N GLU A 271 0.70 31.84 0.23
CA GLU A 271 0.85 32.54 1.50
C GLU A 271 -0.49 32.92 2.12
N SER A 272 -1.41 33.49 1.33
CA SER A 272 -2.75 33.84 1.83
C SER A 272 -3.50 32.60 2.30
N GLY A 273 -3.38 31.50 1.55
CA GLY A 273 -3.99 30.22 1.93
C GLY A 273 -3.35 29.62 3.19
N PHE A 274 -2.04 29.74 3.38
CA PHE A 274 -1.35 29.33 4.61
C PHE A 274 -1.85 30.14 5.81
N CYS A 275 -1.98 31.46 5.65
CA CYS A 275 -2.45 32.36 6.71
C CYS A 275 -3.94 32.23 7.02
N ALA A 276 -4.73 31.69 6.09
CA ALA A 276 -6.13 31.36 6.30
C ALA A 276 -6.35 29.87 6.70
N TRP A 277 -5.28 29.07 6.82
CA TRP A 277 -5.40 27.65 7.09
C TRP A 277 -5.91 27.40 8.51
N SER A 278 -6.98 26.61 8.63
CA SER A 278 -7.66 26.38 9.91
C SER A 278 -6.82 25.66 10.95
N ALA A 279 -5.78 24.94 10.54
CA ALA A 279 -4.84 24.27 11.44
C ALA A 279 -3.60 25.12 11.78
N LEU A 280 -3.54 26.39 11.35
CA LEU A 280 -2.45 27.30 11.70
C LEU A 280 -2.50 27.62 13.21
N PRO A 281 -1.40 27.38 13.96
CA PRO A 281 -1.36 27.69 15.39
C PRO A 281 -1.53 29.18 15.67
N ALA A 282 -2.22 29.50 16.77
CA ALA A 282 -2.46 30.89 17.16
C ALA A 282 -1.17 31.72 17.31
N SER A 283 -0.04 31.09 17.65
CA SER A 283 1.28 31.72 17.75
C SER A 283 1.85 32.21 16.41
N LEU A 284 1.37 31.66 15.27
CA LEU A 284 1.81 32.03 13.92
C LEU A 284 0.84 32.98 13.21
N ILE A 285 -0.34 33.25 13.77
CA ILE A 285 -1.33 34.15 13.17
C ILE A 285 -0.82 35.61 13.12
N PRO A 286 -0.28 36.20 14.21
CA PRO A 286 0.26 37.55 14.16
C PRO A 286 1.48 37.62 13.25
N GLY A 287 1.42 38.45 12.21
CA GLY A 287 2.51 38.57 11.23
C GLY A 287 2.72 37.30 10.39
N CYS A 288 1.64 36.54 10.16
CA CYS A 288 1.69 35.34 9.34
C CYS A 288 2.33 35.60 7.97
N ARG A 289 3.21 34.67 7.58
CA ARG A 289 3.87 34.58 6.28
C ARG A 289 4.34 33.16 6.02
N SER A 290 4.69 32.86 4.79
CA SER A 290 5.30 31.58 4.41
C SER A 290 6.65 31.36 5.12
N ALA A 291 7.02 30.09 5.32
CA ALA A 291 8.33 29.74 5.88
C ALA A 291 9.44 29.87 4.82
N THR A 292 10.46 30.67 5.10
CA THR A 292 11.57 30.86 4.15
C THR A 292 12.32 29.55 3.87
N PRO A 293 12.97 29.38 2.69
CA PRO A 293 13.85 28.24 2.44
C PRO A 293 14.89 28.06 3.53
N THR A 294 15.49 29.15 4.04
CA THR A 294 16.41 29.13 5.19
C THR A 294 15.77 28.52 6.43
N GLU A 295 14.53 28.90 6.76
CA GLU A 295 13.84 28.37 7.94
C GLU A 295 13.50 26.89 7.80
N ARG A 296 13.26 26.43 6.58
CA ARG A 296 13.01 25.03 6.23
C ARG A 296 14.28 24.21 6.04
N ASN A 297 15.44 24.86 6.20
CA ASN A 297 16.77 24.34 5.90
C ASN A 297 16.87 23.75 4.48
N ASN A 298 16.46 24.56 3.52
CA ASN A 298 16.49 24.25 2.11
C ASN A 298 17.52 25.15 1.41
N ALA A 299 18.25 24.60 0.44
CA ALA A 299 19.23 25.37 -0.32
C ALA A 299 18.53 26.42 -1.18
N VAL A 300 19.02 27.65 -1.14
CA VAL A 300 18.57 28.72 -2.05
C VAL A 300 19.54 28.73 -3.23
N PRO A 301 19.07 28.85 -4.48
CA PRO A 301 19.99 28.78 -5.62
C PRO A 301 20.97 29.95 -5.61
N GLY A 302 22.26 29.66 -5.78
CA GLY A 302 23.35 30.64 -5.70
C GLY A 302 23.80 30.98 -4.27
N GLN A 303 23.31 30.26 -3.25
CA GLN A 303 23.69 30.44 -1.85
C GLN A 303 24.04 29.11 -1.20
N SER A 304 25.13 29.09 -0.41
CA SER A 304 25.39 27.98 0.49
C SER A 304 24.24 27.81 1.49
N PRO A 305 23.89 26.57 1.89
CA PRO A 305 22.92 26.33 2.94
C PRO A 305 23.31 27.15 4.17
N PRO A 306 22.35 27.79 4.83
CA PRO A 306 22.65 28.59 6.00
C PRO A 306 23.35 27.71 7.05
N ALA A 307 24.51 28.14 7.56
CA ALA A 307 25.14 27.51 8.73
C ALA A 307 24.17 27.45 9.94
N SER A 308 23.15 28.34 9.99
CA SER A 308 22.08 28.30 10.99
C SER A 308 21.20 27.06 10.91
N GLY A 309 21.08 26.44 9.73
CA GLY A 309 20.43 25.14 9.56
C GLY A 309 21.12 24.05 10.39
N ALA A 310 22.45 24.14 10.54
CA ALA A 310 23.24 23.22 11.34
C ALA A 310 22.90 23.22 12.84
N SER A 311 22.29 24.29 13.32
CA SER A 311 21.93 24.45 14.73
C SER A 311 20.58 23.82 15.12
N ARG A 312 19.70 23.51 14.16
CA ARG A 312 18.30 23.08 14.42
C ARG A 312 18.10 21.57 14.57
N GLY A 313 19.07 20.75 14.15
CA GLY A 313 18.96 19.29 14.23
C GLY A 313 18.02 18.66 13.18
N THR A 314 17.79 17.36 13.28
CA THR A 314 16.96 16.53 12.37
C THR A 314 15.48 16.49 12.74
N VAL A 315 15.12 17.10 13.88
CA VAL A 315 13.73 17.32 14.31
C VAL A 315 13.58 18.80 14.64
N LEU A 316 12.67 19.48 13.95
CA LEU A 316 12.35 20.90 14.12
C LEU A 316 11.66 21.10 15.47
N ASP A 317 12.34 21.79 16.40
CA ASP A 317 11.82 22.06 17.75
C ASP A 317 10.86 23.27 17.75
N PRO A 318 9.57 23.10 18.12
CA PRO A 318 8.61 24.20 18.20
C PRO A 318 8.96 25.32 19.18
N ALA A 319 9.95 25.13 20.07
CA ALA A 319 10.47 26.20 20.91
C ALA A 319 11.04 27.37 20.09
N ASP A 320 11.58 27.11 18.89
CA ASP A 320 11.89 28.13 17.89
C ASP A 320 10.67 28.36 16.99
N ILE A 321 10.12 29.58 17.03
CA ILE A 321 8.95 29.95 16.22
C ILE A 321 9.18 29.74 14.71
N ASN A 322 10.43 29.83 14.25
CA ASN A 322 10.77 29.60 12.85
C ASN A 322 10.73 28.12 12.47
N SER A 323 11.12 27.24 13.40
CA SER A 323 11.01 25.79 13.25
C SER A 323 9.54 25.35 13.25
N LEU A 324 8.71 25.94 14.12
CA LEU A 324 7.26 25.74 14.09
C LEU A 324 6.65 26.22 12.76
N ARG A 325 7.04 27.41 12.26
CA ARG A 325 6.57 27.93 10.97
C ARG A 325 6.96 27.01 9.81
N ALA A 326 8.19 26.52 9.78
CA ALA A 326 8.66 25.57 8.78
C ALA A 326 7.84 24.27 8.78
N ALA A 327 7.63 23.67 9.96
CA ALA A 327 6.86 22.45 10.08
C ALA A 327 5.40 22.62 9.63
N LYS A 328 4.75 23.74 10.00
CA LYS A 328 3.37 24.02 9.60
C LYS A 328 3.23 24.37 8.13
N TYR A 329 4.22 25.03 7.55
CA TYR A 329 4.21 25.30 6.12
C TYR A 329 4.37 24.02 5.29
N ASN A 330 5.28 23.11 5.68
CA ASN A 330 5.38 21.76 5.08
C ASN A 330 4.03 21.02 5.10
N GLN A 331 3.36 21.04 6.26
CA GLN A 331 2.06 20.40 6.44
C GLN A 331 0.96 21.06 5.58
N TYR A 332 0.93 22.40 5.53
CA TYR A 332 -0.02 23.15 4.71
C TYR A 332 0.13 22.83 3.22
N MET A 333 1.36 22.75 2.70
CA MET A 333 1.60 22.42 1.29
C MET A 333 1.04 21.05 0.92
N SER A 334 1.16 20.07 1.81
CA SER A 334 0.52 18.75 1.65
C SER A 334 -1.00 18.85 1.66
N SER A 335 -1.56 19.62 2.60
CA SER A 335 -3.01 19.83 2.71
C SER A 335 -3.60 20.55 1.49
N ARG A 336 -2.86 21.50 0.91
CA ARG A 336 -3.23 22.20 -0.32
C ARG A 336 -3.33 21.25 -1.51
N ASN A 337 -2.39 20.29 -1.65
CA ASN A 337 -2.49 19.24 -2.67
C ASN A 337 -3.73 18.37 -2.46
N VAL A 338 -3.99 17.93 -1.23
CA VAL A 338 -5.17 17.11 -0.89
C VAL A 338 -6.48 17.83 -1.20
N ALA A 339 -6.56 19.14 -0.93
CA ALA A 339 -7.73 19.95 -1.26
C ALA A 339 -7.97 20.01 -2.77
N ALA A 340 -6.92 20.23 -3.58
CA ALA A 340 -7.01 20.23 -5.04
C ALA A 340 -7.43 18.86 -5.58
N ILE A 341 -6.78 17.78 -5.14
CA ILE A 341 -7.11 16.40 -5.53
C ILE A 341 -8.58 16.09 -5.23
N THR A 342 -9.02 16.38 -4.01
CA THR A 342 -10.39 16.07 -3.56
C THR A 342 -11.43 16.83 -4.37
N ARG A 343 -11.18 18.11 -4.68
CA ARG A 343 -12.06 18.92 -5.53
C ARG A 343 -12.18 18.35 -6.94
N LEU A 344 -11.05 18.04 -7.58
CA LEU A 344 -11.03 17.53 -8.94
C LEU A 344 -11.67 16.14 -9.06
N LEU A 345 -11.44 15.25 -8.09
CA LEU A 345 -12.11 13.95 -8.08
C LEU A 345 -13.60 14.05 -7.71
N ALA A 346 -14.01 15.01 -6.88
CA ALA A 346 -15.42 15.30 -6.65
C ALA A 346 -16.13 15.69 -7.96
N LYS A 347 -15.46 16.44 -8.83
CA LYS A 347 -15.98 16.76 -10.17
C LYS A 347 -16.20 15.51 -11.02
N ALA A 348 -15.26 14.57 -11.00
CA ALA A 348 -15.42 13.31 -11.71
C ALA A 348 -16.62 12.49 -11.21
N LYS A 349 -16.83 12.43 -9.88
CA LYS A 349 -18.03 11.80 -9.30
C LYS A 349 -19.31 12.55 -9.70
N GLN A 350 -19.31 13.88 -9.70
CA GLN A 350 -20.47 14.68 -10.12
C GLN A 350 -20.87 14.37 -11.57
N VAL A 351 -19.92 14.41 -12.50
CA VAL A 351 -20.16 14.21 -13.94
C VAL A 351 -20.72 12.82 -14.25
N THR A 352 -20.35 11.82 -13.45
CA THR A 352 -20.73 10.42 -13.67
C THR A 352 -21.88 9.93 -12.80
N GLY A 353 -22.50 10.81 -12.00
CA GLY A 353 -23.52 10.40 -11.03
C GLY A 353 -22.99 9.44 -9.96
N ASN A 354 -21.72 9.57 -9.58
CA ASN A 354 -21.01 8.71 -8.63
C ASN A 354 -20.98 7.23 -9.04
N ARG A 355 -20.96 6.94 -10.36
CA ARG A 355 -20.88 5.58 -10.90
C ARG A 355 -19.47 5.03 -11.00
N ILE A 356 -18.46 5.91 -11.09
CA ILE A 356 -17.06 5.51 -11.24
C ILE A 356 -16.28 5.55 -9.92
N LEU A 357 -15.22 4.75 -9.86
CA LEU A 357 -14.16 4.89 -8.88
C LEU A 357 -13.24 6.07 -9.23
N THR A 358 -12.65 6.67 -8.21
CA THR A 358 -11.73 7.81 -8.34
C THR A 358 -10.40 7.49 -7.68
N ALA A 359 -9.31 7.89 -8.33
CA ALA A 359 -7.97 7.50 -7.94
C ALA A 359 -6.95 8.63 -8.07
N THR A 360 -5.87 8.56 -7.29
CA THR A 360 -4.74 9.48 -7.36
C THR A 360 -3.44 8.81 -6.89
N PHE A 361 -2.29 9.36 -7.25
CA PHE A 361 -1.01 9.02 -6.63
C PHE A 361 -0.74 9.91 -5.41
N TYR A 362 -0.51 9.31 -4.23
CA TYR A 362 -0.23 10.07 -3.01
C TYR A 362 0.31 9.16 -1.88
N GLY A 363 0.96 9.74 -0.86
CA GLY A 363 1.28 9.04 0.38
C GLY A 363 2.59 8.23 0.35
N TYR A 364 3.62 8.78 -0.31
CA TYR A 364 4.94 8.18 -0.52
C TYR A 364 5.85 8.19 0.74
N LEU A 365 5.29 7.79 1.89
CA LEU A 365 5.96 7.87 3.19
C LEU A 365 7.25 7.05 3.27
N TYR A 366 7.40 5.99 2.47
CA TYR A 366 8.59 5.12 2.50
C TYR A 366 9.57 5.37 1.34
N GLY A 367 9.19 6.16 0.33
CA GLY A 367 9.97 6.31 -0.91
C GLY A 367 10.87 7.54 -0.98
N LEU A 368 10.46 8.61 -0.29
CA LEU A 368 10.96 9.96 -0.55
C LEU A 368 12.10 10.42 0.34
N ARG A 369 12.70 9.56 1.18
CA ARG A 369 13.93 9.86 1.93
C ARG A 369 14.03 11.34 2.40
N THR A 370 14.99 12.11 1.87
CA THR A 370 15.21 13.53 2.23
C THR A 370 14.12 14.47 1.73
N GLU A 371 13.44 14.09 0.67
CA GLU A 371 12.37 14.84 0.03
C GLU A 371 11.05 14.75 0.80
N LEU A 372 10.91 13.77 1.70
CA LEU A 372 9.64 13.43 2.34
C LEU A 372 8.98 14.64 3.00
N ALA A 373 9.72 15.43 3.78
CA ALA A 373 9.20 16.58 4.53
C ALA A 373 8.61 17.69 3.64
N ILE A 374 9.09 17.79 2.40
CA ILE A 374 8.80 18.89 1.46
C ILE A 374 8.11 18.41 0.19
N SER A 375 7.66 17.16 0.18
CA SER A 375 7.11 16.49 -1.00
C SER A 375 5.69 16.93 -1.36
N GLY A 376 4.96 17.49 -0.40
CA GLY A 376 3.51 17.69 -0.52
C GLY A 376 2.68 16.41 -0.35
N SER A 377 3.27 15.32 0.15
CA SER A 377 2.65 13.99 0.28
C SER A 377 2.31 13.56 1.72
N ASN A 378 2.30 14.50 2.68
CA ASN A 378 2.21 14.20 4.13
C ASN A 378 0.83 14.49 4.78
N ASP A 379 -0.24 14.59 4.00
CA ASP A 379 -1.64 14.72 4.50
C ASP A 379 -2.51 13.52 4.09
N LEU A 380 -1.95 12.31 4.22
CA LEU A 380 -2.58 11.07 3.76
C LEU A 380 -3.84 10.78 4.59
N ALA A 381 -3.82 11.05 5.90
CA ALA A 381 -5.00 10.88 6.75
C ALA A 381 -6.24 11.64 6.24
N THR A 382 -6.07 12.89 5.81
CA THR A 382 -7.17 13.71 5.26
C THR A 382 -7.63 13.19 3.90
N LEU A 383 -6.69 12.83 3.02
CA LEU A 383 -7.02 12.28 1.71
C LEU A 383 -7.83 10.97 1.83
N VAL A 384 -7.44 10.10 2.76
CA VAL A 384 -8.15 8.85 3.05
C VAL A 384 -9.52 9.08 3.68
N ALA A 385 -9.75 10.18 4.39
CA ALA A 385 -11.07 10.51 4.92
C ALA A 385 -12.03 11.02 3.82
N SER A 386 -11.51 11.46 2.67
CA SER A 386 -12.31 12.03 1.59
C SER A 386 -13.27 11.00 0.97
N PRO A 387 -14.57 11.32 0.81
CA PRO A 387 -15.50 10.48 0.06
C PRO A 387 -15.26 10.54 -1.45
N SER A 388 -14.46 11.51 -1.93
CA SER A 388 -14.13 11.69 -3.34
C SER A 388 -12.93 10.89 -3.81
N VAL A 389 -12.34 10.05 -2.95
CA VAL A 389 -11.16 9.23 -3.27
C VAL A 389 -11.51 7.78 -2.98
N ASP A 390 -11.37 6.88 -3.94
CA ASP A 390 -11.63 5.46 -3.74
C ASP A 390 -10.34 4.62 -3.74
N ILE A 391 -9.34 5.07 -4.50
CA ILE A 391 -8.07 4.36 -4.72
C ILE A 391 -6.90 5.33 -4.53
N ILE A 392 -5.86 4.90 -3.81
CA ILE A 392 -4.58 5.60 -3.74
C ILE A 392 -3.52 4.70 -4.35
N GLY A 393 -2.78 5.22 -5.33
CA GLY A 393 -1.72 4.52 -6.04
C GLY A 393 -0.34 4.99 -5.63
N VAL A 394 0.65 4.08 -5.66
CA VAL A 394 2.09 4.38 -5.67
C VAL A 394 2.87 3.29 -6.40
N PRO A 395 4.01 3.58 -7.05
CA PRO A 395 4.99 2.57 -7.41
C PRO A 395 5.52 1.84 -6.19
N TYR A 396 5.89 0.58 -6.39
CA TYR A 396 6.68 -0.16 -5.41
C TYR A 396 8.14 0.33 -5.41
N SER A 397 8.84 0.13 -4.31
CA SER A 397 10.18 0.67 -4.07
C SER A 397 11.14 0.40 -5.24
N TYR A 398 11.92 1.43 -5.59
CA TYR A 398 12.99 1.38 -6.60
C TYR A 398 14.33 0.86 -6.03
N GLY A 399 14.33 0.39 -4.77
CA GLY A 399 15.50 -0.17 -4.09
C GLY A 399 15.70 -1.67 -4.32
N ALA A 400 16.21 -2.35 -3.28
CA ALA A 400 16.54 -3.78 -3.33
C ALA A 400 15.31 -4.67 -3.60
N SER A 401 14.11 -4.19 -3.28
CA SER A 401 12.81 -4.82 -3.55
C SER A 401 12.62 -5.29 -5.00
N ARG A 402 13.31 -4.71 -5.99
CA ARG A 402 13.23 -5.11 -7.39
C ARG A 402 14.05 -6.35 -7.74
N SER A 403 14.94 -6.76 -6.84
CA SER A 403 15.77 -7.96 -7.01
C SER A 403 15.08 -9.19 -6.44
N LEU A 404 15.37 -10.35 -7.03
CA LEU A 404 15.08 -11.63 -6.41
C LEU A 404 15.75 -11.74 -5.03
N GLY A 405 15.12 -12.48 -4.13
CA GLY A 405 15.53 -12.64 -2.73
C GLY A 405 15.14 -11.48 -1.81
N ASN A 406 14.43 -10.47 -2.32
CA ASN A 406 13.91 -9.34 -1.53
C ASN A 406 12.39 -9.30 -1.57
N GLY A 407 11.78 -8.48 -0.70
CA GLY A 407 10.33 -8.33 -0.63
C GLY A 407 9.73 -7.36 -1.64
N PHE A 408 8.43 -7.49 -1.87
CA PHE A 408 7.64 -6.50 -2.62
C PHE A 408 7.24 -5.36 -1.68
N VAL A 409 7.96 -4.24 -1.79
CA VAL A 409 7.88 -3.14 -0.81
C VAL A 409 7.03 -2.00 -1.35
N GLN A 410 5.89 -1.75 -0.71
CA GLN A 410 5.06 -0.56 -0.89
C GLN A 410 5.80 0.73 -0.53
N GLN A 411 5.39 1.87 -1.12
CA GLN A 411 5.92 3.19 -0.75
C GLN A 411 5.08 3.95 0.29
N GLY A 412 4.03 3.34 0.87
CA GLY A 412 3.23 3.91 1.95
C GLY A 412 2.43 2.83 2.71
N PRO A 413 1.42 3.17 3.53
CA PRO A 413 0.75 2.22 4.43
C PRO A 413 -0.56 1.61 3.86
N PRO A 414 -0.51 0.51 3.07
CA PRO A 414 -1.68 -0.06 2.39
C PRO A 414 -2.83 -0.47 3.32
N ASP A 415 -2.56 -0.88 4.56
CA ASP A 415 -3.61 -1.35 5.47
C ASP A 415 -4.53 -0.21 5.95
N THR A 416 -4.06 1.03 5.93
CA THR A 416 -4.89 2.23 6.16
C THR A 416 -6.03 2.33 5.14
N MET A 417 -5.76 2.00 3.88
CA MET A 417 -6.76 2.05 2.81
C MET A 417 -7.79 0.95 3.01
N ARG A 418 -7.34 -0.27 3.32
CA ARG A 418 -8.22 -1.40 3.65
C ARG A 418 -9.14 -1.07 4.83
N LEU A 419 -8.59 -0.46 5.89
CA LEU A 419 -9.33 -0.02 7.08
C LEU A 419 -10.39 1.05 6.75
N ALA A 420 -10.13 1.90 5.75
CA ALA A 420 -11.01 2.96 5.29
C ALA A 420 -11.99 2.53 4.18
N ASN A 421 -12.10 1.23 3.87
CA ASN A 421 -12.88 0.70 2.75
C ASN A 421 -12.45 1.24 1.37
N LYS A 422 -11.17 1.57 1.23
CA LYS A 422 -10.53 2.02 -0.02
C LYS A 422 -9.54 0.97 -0.53
N LEU A 423 -9.05 1.16 -1.75
CA LEU A 423 -8.00 0.32 -2.34
C LEU A 423 -6.66 1.05 -2.33
N TRP A 424 -5.62 0.31 -1.97
CA TRP A 424 -4.24 0.68 -2.28
C TRP A 424 -3.86 0.02 -3.59
N LEU A 425 -3.34 0.78 -4.56
CA LEU A 425 -2.92 0.29 -5.87
C LEU A 425 -1.39 0.37 -5.97
N ASP A 426 -0.77 -0.78 -6.24
CA ASP A 426 0.67 -0.81 -6.52
C ASP A 426 0.94 -0.74 -8.02
N GLU A 427 1.67 0.29 -8.42
CA GLU A 427 2.27 0.38 -9.75
C GLU A 427 3.44 -0.57 -9.84
N ASP A 428 3.23 -1.70 -10.52
CA ASP A 428 4.22 -2.72 -10.78
C ASP A 428 4.83 -2.49 -12.16
N ASP A 429 5.84 -1.63 -12.19
CA ASP A 429 6.72 -1.39 -13.34
C ASP A 429 7.97 -2.31 -13.28
N THR A 430 7.79 -3.58 -12.84
CA THR A 430 8.84 -4.59 -12.92
C THR A 430 9.36 -4.68 -14.35
N ARG A 431 10.65 -4.42 -14.54
CA ARG A 431 11.32 -4.57 -15.84
C ARG A 431 11.56 -6.06 -16.07
N THR A 432 10.62 -6.69 -16.79
CA THR A 432 10.75 -8.10 -17.17
C THR A 432 11.84 -8.27 -18.24
N LEU A 433 12.12 -9.51 -18.63
CA LEU A 433 12.93 -9.84 -19.80
C LEU A 433 12.47 -9.12 -21.09
N LEU A 434 11.18 -8.80 -21.20
CA LEU A 434 10.59 -8.14 -22.36
C LEU A 434 10.87 -6.63 -22.38
N ALA A 435 11.34 -6.04 -21.28
CA ALA A 435 11.74 -4.64 -21.24
C ALA A 435 13.05 -4.36 -22.01
N CYS A 436 13.70 -5.38 -22.59
CA CYS A 436 14.97 -5.28 -23.29
C CYS A 436 14.83 -5.62 -24.78
N ALA A 437 15.59 -4.92 -25.64
CA ALA A 437 15.65 -5.22 -27.07
C ALA A 437 16.28 -6.62 -27.33
N PRO A 438 15.82 -7.39 -28.33
CA PRO A 438 16.25 -8.77 -28.56
C PRO A 438 17.74 -8.97 -28.83
N THR A 439 18.42 -7.94 -29.36
CA THR A 439 19.80 -8.03 -29.88
C THR A 439 20.86 -7.49 -28.93
N ASN A 440 20.48 -6.71 -27.91
CA ASN A 440 21.37 -6.16 -26.90
C ASN A 440 20.59 -5.86 -25.61
N CYS A 441 20.58 -6.83 -24.70
CA CYS A 441 19.98 -6.68 -23.38
C CYS A 441 20.81 -5.71 -22.52
N GLN A 442 20.73 -4.41 -22.82
CA GLN A 442 21.25 -3.35 -21.95
C GLN A 442 20.22 -3.14 -20.83
N PRO A 443 20.56 -3.45 -19.57
CA PRO A 443 19.61 -3.36 -18.47
C PRO A 443 19.08 -1.93 -18.35
N ILE A 444 17.75 -1.77 -18.30
CA ILE A 444 17.16 -0.51 -17.86
C ILE A 444 17.50 -0.33 -16.37
N PRO A 445 17.88 0.88 -15.91
CA PRO A 445 18.16 1.15 -14.50
C PRO A 445 17.03 0.70 -13.57
N PHE A 446 17.35 0.46 -12.29
CA PHE A 446 16.44 -0.07 -11.25
C PHE A 446 16.08 -1.55 -11.40
N GLN A 447 17.04 -2.34 -11.88
CA GLN A 447 17.01 -3.80 -12.05
C GLN A 447 16.04 -4.31 -13.10
N THR A 448 16.60 -5.02 -14.09
CA THR A 448 15.87 -5.69 -15.15
C THR A 448 16.12 -7.19 -15.08
N ALA A 449 15.06 -7.99 -15.14
CA ALA A 449 15.17 -9.44 -15.19
C ALA A 449 15.84 -9.86 -16.51
N THR A 450 16.85 -10.72 -16.44
CA THR A 450 17.65 -11.13 -17.60
C THR A 450 17.15 -12.42 -18.25
N ASN A 451 16.14 -13.07 -17.67
CA ASN A 451 15.47 -14.24 -18.22
C ASN A 451 13.98 -14.28 -17.83
N LEU A 452 13.23 -15.16 -18.50
CA LEU A 452 11.78 -15.23 -18.41
C LEU A 452 11.34 -15.76 -17.04
N TRP A 453 12.06 -16.75 -16.51
CA TRP A 453 11.72 -17.37 -15.23
C TRP A 453 11.92 -16.44 -14.04
N ASP A 454 12.93 -15.58 -14.08
CA ASP A 454 13.13 -14.54 -13.07
C ASP A 454 12.03 -13.46 -13.16
N SER A 455 11.58 -13.13 -14.37
CA SER A 455 10.41 -12.27 -14.57
C SER A 455 9.17 -12.90 -13.92
N ILE A 456 8.91 -14.18 -14.19
CA ILE A 456 7.78 -14.93 -13.60
C ILE A 456 7.88 -14.98 -12.07
N ARG A 457 9.07 -15.24 -11.51
CA ARG A 457 9.30 -15.29 -10.05
C ARG A 457 9.01 -13.96 -9.36
N LEU A 458 9.45 -12.85 -9.96
CA LEU A 458 9.19 -11.48 -9.47
C LEU A 458 7.69 -11.17 -9.53
N LEU A 459 7.04 -11.38 -10.68
CA LEU A 459 5.62 -11.07 -10.82
C LEU A 459 4.74 -11.95 -9.93
N ARG A 460 5.08 -13.24 -9.75
CA ARG A 460 4.39 -14.12 -8.81
C ARG A 460 4.50 -13.60 -7.37
N ARG A 461 5.70 -13.16 -6.96
CA ARG A 461 5.93 -12.56 -5.63
C ARG A 461 5.07 -11.31 -5.47
N ASN A 462 5.14 -10.38 -6.41
CA ASN A 462 4.44 -9.10 -6.33
C ASN A 462 2.92 -9.29 -6.27
N LEU A 463 2.36 -10.06 -7.21
CA LEU A 463 0.93 -10.36 -7.28
C LEU A 463 0.39 -11.04 -6.03
N MET A 464 1.09 -12.06 -5.51
CA MET A 464 0.62 -12.76 -4.32
C MET A 464 0.75 -11.91 -3.07
N THR A 465 1.81 -11.11 -2.93
CA THR A 465 1.90 -10.13 -1.85
C THR A 465 0.74 -9.15 -1.90
N ALA A 466 0.45 -8.57 -3.07
CA ALA A 466 -0.68 -7.65 -3.25
C ALA A 466 -2.02 -8.33 -2.97
N ALA A 467 -2.26 -9.53 -3.51
CA ALA A 467 -3.50 -10.27 -3.37
C ALA A 467 -3.78 -10.64 -1.90
N ILE A 468 -2.79 -11.18 -1.18
CA ILE A 468 -2.91 -11.55 0.24
C ILE A 468 -3.07 -10.30 1.11
N GLY A 469 -2.41 -9.19 0.76
CA GLY A 469 -2.62 -7.91 1.44
C GLY A 469 -3.98 -7.26 1.15
N GLY A 470 -4.73 -7.75 0.16
CA GLY A 470 -5.96 -7.14 -0.32
C GLY A 470 -5.75 -5.80 -1.04
N ARG A 471 -4.62 -5.68 -1.73
CA ARG A 471 -4.21 -4.53 -2.54
C ARG A 471 -4.59 -4.75 -4.00
N ALA A 472 -4.74 -3.66 -4.73
CA ALA A 472 -4.81 -3.63 -6.18
C ALA A 472 -3.40 -3.57 -6.78
N LEU A 473 -3.24 -4.05 -8.00
CA LEU A 473 -1.95 -4.02 -8.71
C LEU A 473 -2.20 -3.69 -10.18
N HIS A 474 -1.38 -2.82 -10.75
CA HIS A 474 -1.36 -2.62 -12.19
C HIS A 474 0.04 -2.82 -12.75
N PHE A 475 0.13 -3.59 -13.84
CA PHE A 475 1.37 -3.80 -14.56
C PHE A 475 1.62 -2.59 -15.45
N LEU A 476 2.65 -1.82 -15.15
CA LEU A 476 2.98 -0.62 -15.90
C LEU A 476 4.12 -0.88 -16.88
N ASP A 477 3.79 -0.86 -18.17
CA ASP A 477 4.76 -0.65 -19.23
C ASP A 477 5.08 0.85 -19.35
N LEU A 478 6.05 1.31 -18.53
CA LEU A 478 6.35 2.73 -18.38
C LEU A 478 6.78 3.37 -19.71
N GLN A 479 7.55 2.67 -20.53
CA GLN A 479 8.01 3.19 -21.82
C GLN A 479 7.02 2.92 -22.96
N GLY A 480 6.05 2.04 -22.75
CA GLY A 480 5.09 1.60 -23.77
C GLY A 480 5.74 0.81 -24.91
N VAL A 481 6.74 -0.02 -24.56
CA VAL A 481 7.56 -0.81 -25.49
C VAL A 481 7.52 -2.31 -25.21
N GLY A 482 6.50 -2.80 -24.50
CA GLY A 482 6.21 -4.22 -24.38
C GLY A 482 6.74 -4.90 -23.12
N TRP A 483 6.85 -4.20 -21.98
CA TRP A 483 7.41 -4.78 -20.74
C TRP A 483 6.63 -6.00 -20.21
N PHE A 484 5.39 -6.20 -20.62
CA PHE A 484 4.58 -7.36 -20.25
C PHE A 484 4.01 -8.11 -21.47
N GLY A 485 4.47 -7.76 -22.66
CA GLY A 485 4.04 -8.40 -23.90
C GLY A 485 4.67 -7.73 -25.10
N ASP A 486 5.48 -8.48 -25.84
CA ASP A 486 6.17 -8.01 -27.03
C ASP A 486 5.69 -8.81 -28.26
N PRO A 487 5.11 -8.14 -29.29
CA PRO A 487 4.65 -8.82 -30.50
C PRO A 487 5.77 -9.48 -31.31
N ALA A 488 7.04 -9.13 -31.08
CA ALA A 488 8.20 -9.81 -31.65
C ALA A 488 8.63 -11.04 -30.85
N ARG A 489 8.11 -11.24 -29.63
CA ARG A 489 8.47 -12.32 -28.70
C ARG A 489 7.23 -12.99 -28.13
N THR A 490 6.37 -13.50 -29.01
CA THR A 490 5.07 -14.06 -28.64
C THR A 490 5.19 -15.25 -27.70
N GLY A 491 6.14 -16.16 -27.92
CA GLY A 491 6.33 -17.32 -27.06
C GLY A 491 6.69 -16.98 -25.61
N ASP A 492 7.56 -15.98 -25.40
CA ASP A 492 7.91 -15.48 -24.06
C ASP A 492 6.70 -14.80 -23.42
N SER A 493 5.97 -13.99 -24.20
CA SER A 493 4.79 -13.26 -23.74
C SER A 493 3.67 -14.22 -23.31
N GLU A 494 3.33 -15.19 -24.14
CA GLU A 494 2.30 -16.21 -23.85
C GLU A 494 2.69 -17.06 -22.63
N THR A 495 3.96 -17.45 -22.52
CA THR A 495 4.46 -18.22 -21.37
C THR A 495 4.39 -17.40 -20.07
N LEU A 496 4.72 -16.10 -20.12
CA LEU A 496 4.59 -15.19 -18.98
C LEU A 496 3.13 -15.14 -18.50
N TRP A 497 2.19 -14.86 -19.40
CA TRP A 497 0.78 -14.72 -19.06
C TRP A 497 0.14 -16.05 -18.61
N ALA A 498 0.50 -17.18 -19.20
CA ALA A 498 0.07 -18.49 -18.75
C ALA A 498 0.48 -18.76 -17.28
N ASN A 499 1.67 -18.31 -16.87
CA ASN A 499 2.10 -18.37 -15.47
C ASN A 499 1.33 -17.37 -14.58
N LEU A 500 0.93 -16.20 -15.08
CA LEU A 500 0.11 -15.27 -14.29
C LEU A 500 -1.30 -15.81 -14.04
N GLN A 501 -1.85 -16.60 -14.95
CA GLN A 501 -3.17 -17.23 -14.76
C GLN A 501 -3.23 -18.17 -13.54
N SER A 502 -2.16 -18.91 -13.24
CA SER A 502 -2.14 -19.72 -12.00
C SER A 502 -2.14 -18.86 -10.74
N VAL A 503 -1.53 -17.67 -10.79
CA VAL A 503 -1.52 -16.70 -9.70
C VAL A 503 -2.91 -16.07 -9.52
N PHE A 504 -3.58 -15.72 -10.62
CA PHE A 504 -4.95 -15.21 -10.58
C PHE A 504 -5.93 -16.24 -9.98
N ARG A 505 -5.87 -17.51 -10.40
CA ARG A 505 -6.64 -18.61 -9.79
C ARG A 505 -6.36 -18.75 -8.29
N ALA A 506 -5.09 -18.64 -7.87
CA ALA A 506 -4.74 -18.71 -6.46
C ALA A 506 -5.29 -17.50 -5.66
N ALA A 507 -5.28 -16.30 -6.24
CA ALA A 507 -5.80 -15.09 -5.59
C ALA A 507 -7.31 -15.18 -5.29
N ASP A 508 -8.07 -15.92 -6.08
CA ASP A 508 -9.51 -16.11 -5.87
C ASP A 508 -9.85 -17.08 -4.74
N ARG A 509 -8.88 -17.90 -4.32
CA ARG A 509 -8.98 -18.84 -3.19
C ARG A 509 -8.59 -18.22 -1.86
N ILE A 510 -8.25 -16.93 -1.84
CA ILE A 510 -7.90 -16.22 -0.61
C ILE A 510 -9.15 -16.02 0.24
N GLN A 511 -9.07 -16.46 1.49
CA GLN A 511 -10.08 -16.25 2.52
C GLN A 511 -9.41 -15.71 3.79
N HIS A 512 -9.68 -14.46 4.18
CA HIS A 512 -9.08 -13.84 5.38
C HIS A 512 -9.75 -14.23 6.70
N GLY A 513 -10.96 -14.81 6.64
CA GLY A 513 -11.69 -15.34 7.78
C GLY A 513 -11.83 -16.87 7.69
N GLY A 514 -12.65 -17.45 8.56
CA GLY A 514 -12.89 -18.90 8.59
C GLY A 514 -12.05 -19.63 9.65
N ALA A 515 -12.26 -20.94 9.76
CA ALA A 515 -11.47 -21.79 10.63
C ALA A 515 -9.99 -21.76 10.24
N ASN A 516 -9.11 -21.75 11.24
CA ASN A 516 -7.66 -21.74 11.05
C ASN A 516 -7.10 -20.53 10.27
N ALA A 517 -7.90 -19.47 10.09
CA ALA A 517 -7.47 -18.24 9.44
C ALA A 517 -6.33 -17.57 10.25
N TYR A 518 -5.17 -17.40 9.62
CA TYR A 518 -4.03 -16.72 10.22
C TYR A 518 -4.22 -15.21 10.22
N GLN A 519 -4.06 -14.59 11.39
CA GLN A 519 -4.00 -13.15 11.54
C GLN A 519 -2.54 -12.70 11.73
N PRO A 520 -2.02 -11.76 10.92
CA PRO A 520 -0.69 -11.17 11.08
C PRO A 520 -0.46 -10.62 12.49
N GLN A 521 0.77 -10.75 12.98
CA GLN A 521 1.11 -10.46 14.38
C GLN A 521 2.08 -9.28 14.55
N VAL A 522 2.50 -8.65 13.45
CA VAL A 522 3.37 -7.47 13.43
C VAL A 522 2.66 -6.33 12.71
N ALA A 523 2.63 -5.15 13.33
CA ALA A 523 2.12 -3.93 12.72
C ALA A 523 3.11 -2.76 12.84
N VAL A 524 3.30 -2.03 11.75
CA VAL A 524 4.03 -0.77 11.67
C VAL A 524 3.01 0.37 11.65
N PHE A 525 3.25 1.39 12.45
CA PHE A 525 2.45 2.60 12.51
C PHE A 525 3.29 3.80 12.09
N VAL A 526 3.32 4.09 10.79
CA VAL A 526 4.05 5.23 10.22
C VAL A 526 3.26 6.52 10.40
N ASP A 527 3.91 7.61 10.76
CA ASP A 527 3.27 8.91 10.97
C ASP A 527 3.53 9.85 9.80
N ASP A 528 2.48 10.36 9.17
CA ASP A 528 2.56 11.36 8.09
C ASP A 528 2.82 12.76 8.66
N VAL A 529 2.39 13.05 9.89
CA VAL A 529 2.62 14.35 10.54
C VAL A 529 4.09 14.59 10.85
N SER A 530 4.79 13.60 11.41
CA SER A 530 6.17 13.73 11.89
C SER A 530 7.18 14.04 10.79
N ALA A 531 6.90 13.64 9.54
CA ALA A 531 7.71 14.03 8.39
C ALA A 531 7.79 15.56 8.22
N ASN A 532 6.71 16.27 8.52
CA ASN A 532 6.68 17.73 8.41
C ASN A 532 7.59 18.42 9.45
N TYR A 533 7.91 17.73 10.55
CA TYR A 533 8.84 18.19 11.59
C TYR A 533 10.30 17.84 11.30
N GLN A 534 10.61 17.39 10.08
CA GLN A 534 11.98 17.17 9.63
C GLN A 534 12.39 18.32 8.69
N PRO A 535 13.66 18.75 8.74
CA PRO A 535 14.17 19.67 7.74
C PRO A 535 14.38 18.96 6.39
N ALA A 536 14.22 19.69 5.28
CA ALA A 536 14.44 19.21 3.92
C ALA A 536 15.83 18.60 3.71
N LEU A 537 16.83 19.31 4.20
CA LEU A 537 18.22 18.87 4.32
C LEU A 537 18.57 19.01 5.79
N THR A 538 19.27 18.04 6.38
CA THR A 538 19.71 18.17 7.78
C THR A 538 21.03 18.95 7.87
N PRO A 539 21.34 19.57 9.03
CA PRO A 539 22.65 20.06 9.45
C PRO A 539 23.88 19.31 8.96
N ALA A 540 23.77 18.00 8.83
CA ALA A 540 24.89 17.11 8.65
C ALA A 540 25.10 16.88 7.16
N GLY A 541 25.20 17.94 6.35
CA GLY A 541 25.47 17.86 4.90
C GLY A 541 26.28 16.59 4.60
N GLU A 542 25.69 15.68 3.80
CA GLU A 542 26.06 14.26 3.56
C GLU A 542 25.22 13.18 4.32
N ASN A 543 24.94 13.30 5.63
CA ASN A 543 24.27 12.26 6.43
C ASN A 543 22.74 12.34 6.50
N SER A 544 22.14 13.45 6.06
CA SER A 544 20.67 13.61 5.93
C SER A 544 20.03 12.49 5.13
N TYR A 545 20.70 12.13 4.03
CA TYR A 545 20.24 11.08 3.13
C TYR A 545 20.33 9.71 3.80
N ALA A 546 21.44 9.42 4.48
CA ALA A 546 21.62 8.17 5.22
C ALA A 546 20.55 8.02 6.32
N PHE A 547 20.30 9.09 7.10
CA PHE A 547 19.22 9.14 8.09
C PHE A 547 17.85 8.84 7.51
N ALA A 548 17.44 9.61 6.50
CA ALA A 548 16.10 9.48 5.94
C ALA A 548 15.90 8.14 5.22
N SER A 549 16.97 7.59 4.63
CA SER A 549 16.99 6.25 4.04
C SER A 549 16.81 5.16 5.09
N ASP A 550 17.56 5.24 6.19
CA ASP A 550 17.56 4.20 7.23
C ASP A 550 16.28 4.20 8.06
N GLN A 551 15.70 5.38 8.30
CA GLN A 551 14.52 5.55 9.14
C GLN A 551 13.28 4.84 8.59
N LEU A 552 13.05 4.91 7.27
CA LEU A 552 11.82 4.42 6.64
C LEU A 552 12.12 3.43 5.51
N SER A 553 12.77 3.85 4.42
CA SER A 553 12.96 3.00 3.22
C SER A 553 13.67 1.68 3.55
N ASN A 554 14.86 1.76 4.13
CA ASN A 554 15.66 0.56 4.44
C ASN A 554 15.05 -0.25 5.59
N LEU A 555 14.35 0.41 6.52
CA LEU A 555 13.63 -0.28 7.59
C LEU A 555 12.51 -1.15 7.02
N VAL A 556 11.68 -0.61 6.14
CA VAL A 556 10.57 -1.36 5.53
C VAL A 556 11.12 -2.50 4.66
N ASP A 557 12.19 -2.28 3.90
CA ASP A 557 12.89 -3.35 3.18
C ASP A 557 13.31 -4.50 4.11
N ASP A 558 13.92 -4.19 5.26
CA ASP A 558 14.31 -5.19 6.26
C ASP A 558 13.09 -5.89 6.89
N LEU A 559 12.02 -5.17 7.19
CA LEU A 559 10.80 -5.73 7.77
C LEU A 559 10.14 -6.78 6.86
N THR A 560 10.22 -6.63 5.54
CA THR A 560 9.71 -7.66 4.61
C THR A 560 10.46 -8.99 4.67
N ARG A 561 11.63 -9.03 5.32
CA ARG A 561 12.51 -10.21 5.42
C ARG A 561 12.56 -10.80 6.83
N LEU A 562 11.57 -10.49 7.66
CA LEU A 562 11.45 -11.05 9.00
C LEU A 562 11.09 -12.55 9.00
N GLY A 563 10.60 -13.12 7.89
CA GLY A 563 10.04 -14.47 7.84
C GLY A 563 8.60 -14.56 8.38
N THR A 564 7.88 -13.43 8.46
CA THR A 564 6.47 -13.30 8.88
C THR A 564 5.86 -12.06 8.22
N PRO A 565 4.53 -11.99 7.97
CA PRO A 565 3.91 -10.81 7.37
C PRO A 565 3.90 -9.62 8.33
N VAL A 566 4.01 -8.42 7.76
CA VAL A 566 3.98 -7.14 8.46
C VAL A 566 2.86 -6.28 7.89
N ARG A 567 2.03 -5.73 8.77
CA ARG A 567 0.93 -4.81 8.40
C ARG A 567 1.37 -3.36 8.56
N HIS A 568 0.93 -2.47 7.69
CA HIS A 568 1.39 -1.08 7.64
C HIS A 568 0.21 -0.11 7.69
N TYR A 569 0.10 0.60 8.81
CA TYR A 569 -0.94 1.58 9.11
C TYR A 569 -0.35 2.98 9.28
N LEU A 570 -1.17 4.00 9.10
CA LEU A 570 -0.91 5.33 9.62
C LEU A 570 -0.98 5.29 11.15
N LEU A 571 -0.14 6.08 11.83
CA LEU A 571 -0.18 6.22 13.28
C LEU A 571 -1.53 6.74 13.77
N SER A 572 -2.14 7.65 13.01
CA SER A 572 -3.46 8.20 13.29
C SER A 572 -4.59 7.16 13.20
N ASP A 573 -4.39 5.99 12.55
CA ASP A 573 -5.37 4.91 12.54
C ASP A 573 -5.64 4.33 13.93
N LEU A 574 -4.71 4.50 14.87
CA LEU A 574 -4.94 4.13 16.27
C LEU A 574 -6.15 4.87 16.86
N THR A 575 -6.55 6.02 16.32
CA THR A 575 -7.75 6.74 16.78
C THR A 575 -9.06 6.13 16.27
N LYS A 576 -9.01 5.26 15.25
CA LYS A 576 -10.21 4.69 14.62
C LYS A 576 -10.78 3.51 15.41
N GLY A 577 -12.08 3.49 15.63
CA GLY A 577 -12.76 2.45 16.43
C GLY A 577 -12.78 1.06 15.78
N ASN A 578 -12.62 0.98 14.46
CA ASN A 578 -12.67 -0.28 13.69
C ASN A 578 -11.30 -0.95 13.49
N LEU A 579 -10.23 -0.40 14.06
CA LEU A 579 -8.90 -1.03 14.00
C LEU A 579 -8.80 -2.16 15.03
N ASP A 580 -8.81 -3.40 14.53
CA ASP A 580 -8.56 -4.60 15.35
C ASP A 580 -7.06 -4.87 15.47
N LEU A 581 -6.58 -4.94 16.71
CA LEU A 581 -5.20 -5.21 17.06
C LEU A 581 -5.04 -6.47 17.90
N SER A 582 -6.10 -7.29 18.05
CA SER A 582 -6.13 -8.44 18.96
C SER A 582 -5.02 -9.47 18.69
N ALA A 583 -4.68 -9.71 17.42
CA ALA A 583 -3.62 -10.63 17.01
C ALA A 583 -2.21 -10.02 17.04
N ILE A 584 -2.09 -8.69 17.06
CA ILE A 584 -0.81 -8.01 17.00
C ILE A 584 -0.05 -8.24 18.31
N LYS A 585 1.21 -8.68 18.20
CA LYS A 585 2.12 -8.92 19.33
C LYS A 585 3.27 -7.91 19.33
N LEU A 586 3.72 -7.48 18.16
CA LEU A 586 4.73 -6.44 17.98
C LEU A 586 4.14 -5.24 17.23
N ALA A 587 4.15 -4.08 17.87
CA ALA A 587 3.87 -2.79 17.24
C ALA A 587 5.17 -2.01 17.04
N VAL A 588 5.40 -1.47 15.84
CA VAL A 588 6.62 -0.71 15.50
C VAL A 588 6.24 0.75 15.20
N LEU A 589 6.87 1.69 15.90
CA LEU A 589 6.71 3.14 15.73
C LEU A 589 8.01 3.71 15.13
N PRO A 590 8.14 3.77 13.79
CA PRO A 590 9.41 4.10 13.14
C PRO A 590 9.75 5.60 13.19
N ASN A 591 8.72 6.46 13.15
CA ASN A 591 8.91 7.91 13.01
C ASN A 591 7.93 8.76 13.82
N ALA A 592 7.41 8.26 14.95
CA ALA A 592 6.42 8.96 15.77
C ALA A 592 7.02 10.14 16.57
N TYR A 593 7.58 11.15 15.92
CA TYR A 593 8.36 12.23 16.54
C TYR A 593 7.50 13.35 17.10
N ALA A 594 6.51 13.79 16.32
CA ALA A 594 5.59 14.86 16.66
C ALA A 594 4.17 14.30 16.81
N VAL A 595 3.82 13.94 18.04
CA VAL A 595 2.60 13.18 18.34
C VAL A 595 1.58 14.07 19.04
N SER A 596 0.37 14.17 18.50
CA SER A 596 -0.73 14.90 19.15
C SER A 596 -1.18 14.24 20.45
N SER A 597 -1.87 14.98 21.33
CA SER A 597 -2.43 14.41 22.56
C SER A 597 -3.42 13.27 22.27
N THR A 598 -4.24 13.40 21.23
CA THR A 598 -5.21 12.38 20.80
C THR A 598 -4.51 11.10 20.35
N VAL A 599 -3.47 11.20 19.52
CA VAL A 599 -2.73 10.02 19.05
C VAL A 599 -1.95 9.39 20.20
N ARG A 600 -1.37 10.20 21.11
CA ARG A 600 -0.70 9.68 22.31
C ARG A 600 -1.64 8.88 23.19
N ALA A 601 -2.84 9.39 23.47
CA ALA A 601 -3.86 8.65 24.21
C ALA A 601 -4.25 7.34 23.49
N ALA A 602 -4.30 7.34 22.16
CA ALA A 602 -4.57 6.14 21.38
C ALA A 602 -3.42 5.10 21.46
N ILE A 603 -2.15 5.55 21.44
CA ILE A 603 -0.98 4.69 21.69
C ILE A 603 -1.09 4.07 23.09
N ASP A 604 -1.35 4.89 24.11
CA ASP A 604 -1.43 4.44 25.50
C ASP A 604 -2.54 3.41 25.72
N THR A 605 -3.71 3.62 25.10
CA THR A 605 -4.88 2.76 25.31
C THR A 605 -4.87 1.51 24.44
N LYS A 606 -4.30 1.56 23.22
CA LYS A 606 -4.37 0.44 22.27
C LYS A 606 -3.09 -0.36 22.14
N LEU A 607 -1.92 0.27 22.33
CA LEU A 607 -0.62 -0.41 22.16
C LEU A 607 0.02 -0.80 23.50
N LYS A 608 -0.21 -0.06 24.58
CA LYS A 608 0.33 -0.39 25.91
C LYS A 608 -0.58 -1.37 26.67
N THR A 609 -0.88 -2.50 26.03
CA THR A 609 -1.80 -3.54 26.54
C THR A 609 -1.05 -4.79 27.02
N PRO A 610 -1.60 -5.59 27.96
CA PRO A 610 -0.93 -6.78 28.48
C PRO A 610 -0.42 -7.71 27.37
N GLY A 611 0.84 -8.14 27.48
CA GLY A 611 1.49 -9.04 26.53
C GLY A 611 1.97 -8.38 25.22
N ARG A 612 1.68 -7.10 24.98
CA ARG A 612 2.15 -6.39 23.78
C ARG A 612 3.62 -6.00 23.91
N THR A 613 4.36 -6.09 22.81
CA THR A 613 5.67 -5.43 22.65
C THR A 613 5.51 -4.20 21.74
N VAL A 614 6.05 -3.06 22.16
CA VAL A 614 6.09 -1.82 21.37
C VAL A 614 7.54 -1.42 21.14
N LEU A 615 7.96 -1.43 19.88
CA LEU A 615 9.28 -0.96 19.44
C LEU A 615 9.17 0.49 18.95
N SER A 616 9.84 1.40 19.65
CA SER A 616 9.92 2.82 19.28
C SER A 616 11.32 3.17 18.81
N LEU A 617 11.43 3.85 17.66
CA LEU A 617 12.72 4.25 17.08
C LEU A 617 13.00 5.74 17.26
N TYR A 618 14.27 6.05 17.52
CA TYR A 618 14.87 7.38 17.54
C TYR A 618 14.13 8.40 18.43
N ALA A 619 13.51 9.42 17.84
CA ALA A 619 12.92 10.57 18.54
C ALA A 619 11.44 10.35 18.91
N ALA A 620 11.01 9.11 19.13
CA ALA A 620 9.61 8.79 19.41
C ALA A 620 9.05 9.59 20.62
N GLY A 621 8.05 10.44 20.35
CA GLY A 621 7.40 11.30 21.32
C GLY A 621 8.16 12.56 21.71
N TYR A 622 9.20 12.96 20.96
CA TYR A 622 10.03 14.11 21.30
C TYR A 622 9.26 15.43 21.31
N VAL A 623 8.35 15.62 20.35
CA VAL A 623 7.44 16.75 20.25
C VAL A 623 6.02 16.28 20.56
N GLN A 624 5.32 16.98 21.46
CA GLN A 624 3.91 16.71 21.76
C GLN A 624 3.03 17.81 21.15
N GLY A 625 2.39 17.53 20.03
CA GLY A 625 1.68 18.55 19.25
C GLY A 625 2.64 19.63 18.77
N ASP A 626 2.42 20.87 19.21
CA ASP A 626 3.24 22.03 18.83
C ASP A 626 4.06 22.57 20.03
N GLN A 627 4.26 21.73 21.06
CA GLN A 627 5.03 22.08 22.25
C GLN A 627 6.53 21.90 22.04
N ALA A 628 7.34 22.58 22.85
CA ALA A 628 8.80 22.45 22.84
C ALA A 628 9.25 20.99 22.98
N ALA A 629 10.28 20.62 22.23
CA ALA A 629 10.79 19.26 22.21
C ALA A 629 11.41 18.86 23.57
N SER A 630 11.10 17.66 24.06
CA SER A 630 11.47 17.25 25.42
C SER A 630 11.72 15.75 25.54
N THR A 631 12.85 15.37 26.15
CA THR A 631 13.14 13.98 26.51
C THR A 631 12.19 13.44 27.59
N ALA A 632 11.57 14.32 28.39
CA ALA A 632 10.50 13.91 29.31
C ALA A 632 9.24 13.47 28.54
N SER A 633 8.94 14.11 27.42
CA SER A 633 7.84 13.70 26.53
C SER A 633 8.12 12.36 25.85
N MET A 634 9.37 12.11 25.47
CA MET A 634 9.82 10.79 24.99
C MET A 634 9.66 9.71 26.06
N ALA A 635 10.10 10.00 27.29
CA ALA A 635 9.95 9.07 28.41
C ALA A 635 8.48 8.77 28.72
N ALA A 636 7.59 9.76 28.62
CA ALA A 636 6.15 9.54 28.78
C ALA A 636 5.56 8.64 27.68
N LEU A 637 6.01 8.79 26.42
CA LEU A 637 5.52 7.95 25.32
C LEU A 637 6.09 6.54 25.38
N THR A 638 7.41 6.41 25.59
CA THR A 638 8.12 5.13 25.50
C THR A 638 8.16 4.35 26.82
N GLY A 639 7.95 5.01 27.95
CA GLY A 639 8.13 4.43 29.28
C GLY A 639 9.58 4.18 29.70
N ILE A 640 10.55 4.62 28.87
CA ILE A 640 11.99 4.50 29.12
C ILE A 640 12.59 5.91 29.21
N THR A 641 13.28 6.19 30.31
CA THR A 641 13.99 7.47 30.50
C THR A 641 15.20 7.58 29.59
N VAL A 642 15.32 8.70 28.89
CA VAL A 642 16.39 8.99 27.93
C VAL A 642 17.00 10.38 28.19
N ALA A 643 18.26 10.54 27.80
CA ALA A 643 18.94 11.82 27.78
C ALA A 643 19.37 12.18 26.35
N LYS A 644 19.42 13.48 26.05
CA LYS A 644 20.03 13.99 24.82
C LYS A 644 21.55 13.88 24.99
N GLY A 645 22.21 13.27 24.00
CA GLY A 645 23.66 13.14 23.99
C GLY A 645 24.36 14.46 23.65
N THR A 646 25.66 14.52 23.96
CA THR A 646 26.53 15.67 23.66
C THR A 646 27.41 15.38 22.44
N GLY A 647 27.80 16.40 21.68
CA GLY A 647 28.56 16.23 20.44
C GLY A 647 27.76 15.50 19.34
N THR A 648 28.47 15.00 18.32
CA THR A 648 27.89 14.38 17.12
C THR A 648 28.64 13.09 16.75
N PRO A 649 28.60 12.04 17.60
CA PRO A 649 29.31 10.79 17.31
C PRO A 649 28.63 10.02 16.19
N ALA A 650 29.39 9.20 15.46
CA ALA A 650 28.82 8.20 14.57
C ALA A 650 28.02 7.17 15.38
N LEU A 651 26.77 6.90 15.00
CA LEU A 651 25.84 6.07 15.76
C LEU A 651 25.96 4.56 15.48
N GLY A 652 27.20 4.08 15.26
CA GLY A 652 27.49 2.65 15.19
C GLY A 652 27.20 1.96 16.53
N GLN A 653 26.68 0.74 16.50
CA GLN A 653 26.15 0.04 17.68
C GLN A 653 26.69 -1.39 17.81
N ASN A 654 26.71 -1.87 19.06
CA ASN A 654 26.95 -3.26 19.42
C ASN A 654 25.69 -3.81 20.10
N TYR A 655 25.15 -4.92 19.61
CA TYR A 655 23.91 -5.55 20.09
C TYR A 655 24.23 -6.84 20.84
N SER A 656 24.26 -6.78 22.17
CA SER A 656 24.67 -7.90 23.03
C SER A 656 23.72 -9.10 22.93
N PHE A 657 22.42 -8.85 22.76
CA PHE A 657 21.38 -9.88 22.75
C PHE A 657 21.33 -10.74 21.47
N VAL A 658 22.02 -10.31 20.40
CA VAL A 658 22.17 -11.05 19.13
C VAL A 658 23.63 -11.29 18.75
N GLY A 659 24.60 -10.78 19.53
CA GLY A 659 26.03 -10.96 19.27
C GLY A 659 26.51 -10.32 17.96
N GLN A 660 25.95 -9.17 17.59
CA GLN A 660 26.29 -8.47 16.34
C GLN A 660 26.63 -7.00 16.58
N SER A 661 27.33 -6.40 15.62
CA SER A 661 27.59 -4.97 15.56
C SER A 661 27.11 -4.41 14.22
N GLY A 662 26.74 -3.15 14.20
CA GLY A 662 26.22 -2.47 13.00
C GLY A 662 25.36 -1.27 13.37
N GLY A 663 24.44 -0.89 12.49
CA GLY A 663 23.58 0.27 12.71
C GLY A 663 24.13 1.53 12.03
N PRO A 664 23.39 2.65 12.10
CA PRO A 664 23.69 3.84 11.34
C PRO A 664 25.04 4.45 11.76
N ALA A 665 26.10 4.22 10.99
CA ALA A 665 27.47 4.65 11.30
C ALA A 665 27.75 6.13 10.91
N TYR A 666 26.75 7.00 11.06
CA TYR A 666 26.83 8.42 10.73
C TYR A 666 26.45 9.29 11.93
N PRO A 667 26.96 10.54 12.00
CA PRO A 667 26.60 11.49 13.03
C PRO A 667 25.17 12.01 12.86
N LEU A 668 24.49 12.25 13.99
CA LEU A 668 23.11 12.74 14.03
C LEU A 668 22.90 13.70 15.21
N THR A 669 22.12 14.77 15.00
CA THR A 669 21.76 15.73 16.05
C THR A 669 20.27 16.04 15.98
N PRO A 670 19.51 15.95 17.09
CA PRO A 670 19.92 15.36 18.37
C PRO A 670 20.20 13.86 18.22
N TRP A 671 21.03 13.31 19.08
CA TRP A 671 21.07 11.87 19.35
C TRP A 671 20.73 11.62 20.81
N PHE A 672 20.31 10.41 21.14
CA PHE A 672 19.80 10.05 22.46
C PHE A 672 20.55 8.84 23.03
N THR A 673 20.61 8.76 24.35
CA THR A 673 21.08 7.58 25.10
C THR A 673 20.06 7.23 26.18
N VAL A 674 19.87 5.94 26.44
CA VAL A 674 19.03 5.47 27.55
C VAL A 674 19.76 5.70 28.87
N THR A 675 19.04 6.24 29.85
CA THR A 675 19.53 6.48 31.22
C THR A 675 18.61 5.87 32.28
N ASP A 676 17.66 5.04 31.86
CA ASP A 676 16.71 4.35 32.74
C ASP A 676 17.38 3.16 33.43
N ALA A 677 17.63 3.27 34.74
CA ALA A 677 18.23 2.20 35.54
C ALA A 677 17.33 0.95 35.64
N GLY A 678 16.02 1.08 35.38
CA GLY A 678 15.09 -0.04 35.35
C GLY A 678 14.97 -0.73 33.98
N ALA A 679 15.67 -0.24 32.95
CA ALA A 679 15.67 -0.85 31.62
C ALA A 679 16.87 -1.79 31.44
N THR A 680 16.64 -2.92 30.79
CA THR A 680 17.70 -3.85 30.40
C THR A 680 18.37 -3.35 29.12
N THR A 681 19.69 -3.18 29.16
CA THR A 681 20.50 -2.82 27.98
C THR A 681 20.56 -3.99 27.00
N LEU A 682 20.20 -3.73 25.74
CA LEU A 682 20.31 -4.68 24.62
C LEU A 682 21.38 -4.26 23.61
N GLY A 683 21.71 -2.97 23.57
CA GLY A 683 22.76 -2.45 22.70
C GLY A 683 23.38 -1.16 23.22
N THR A 684 24.62 -0.93 22.82
CA THR A 684 25.41 0.26 23.17
C THR A 684 25.98 0.89 21.91
N TYR A 685 26.15 2.20 21.90
CA TYR A 685 26.94 2.83 20.85
C TYR A 685 28.41 2.43 21.01
N GLN A 686 29.11 2.29 19.88
CA GLN A 686 30.55 2.07 19.86
C GLN A 686 31.30 3.26 20.47
N ALA A 687 30.74 4.47 20.36
CA ALA A 687 31.24 5.68 21.00
C ALA A 687 30.89 5.79 22.50
N GLY A 688 30.13 4.84 23.06
CA GLY A 688 29.67 4.83 24.44
C GLY A 688 28.22 5.31 24.63
N GLY A 689 27.57 4.84 25.69
CA GLY A 689 26.15 5.07 25.97
C GLY A 689 25.24 3.94 25.48
N VAL A 690 24.03 3.86 26.04
CA VAL A 690 23.06 2.80 25.75
C VAL A 690 22.19 3.22 24.56
N SER A 691 22.24 2.44 23.48
CA SER A 691 21.57 2.74 22.22
C SER A 691 20.26 1.96 22.02
N LEU A 692 20.09 0.85 22.73
CA LEU A 692 18.88 0.01 22.66
C LEU A 692 18.62 -0.59 24.04
N ALA A 693 17.39 -0.44 24.53
CA ALA A 693 16.99 -1.02 25.81
C ALA A 693 15.56 -1.58 25.77
N ARG A 694 15.27 -2.50 26.69
CA ARG A 694 13.93 -3.04 26.91
C ARG A 694 13.48 -2.89 28.36
N LYS A 695 12.18 -2.70 28.59
CA LYS A 695 11.58 -2.60 29.92
C LYS A 695 10.18 -3.21 29.93
N SER A 696 9.91 -4.07 30.90
CA SER A 696 8.55 -4.53 31.18
C SER A 696 7.83 -3.51 32.06
N ILE A 697 6.67 -3.05 31.65
CA ILE A 697 5.92 -1.97 32.30
C ILE A 697 4.54 -2.49 32.72
N PRO A 698 4.21 -2.47 34.03
CA PRO A 698 2.92 -2.94 34.53
C PRO A 698 1.74 -2.13 33.98
N VAL A 699 0.66 -2.83 33.66
CA VAL A 699 -0.66 -2.29 33.30
C VAL A 699 -1.74 -3.18 33.90
N ALA A 700 -3.01 -2.75 33.89
CA ALA A 700 -4.10 -3.60 34.37
C ALA A 700 -4.13 -4.93 33.60
N GLY A 701 -4.09 -6.06 34.31
CA GLY A 701 -4.11 -7.40 33.72
C GLY A 701 -2.75 -7.94 33.26
N GLY A 702 -1.63 -7.27 33.53
CA GLY A 702 -0.29 -7.81 33.25
C GLY A 702 0.76 -6.73 33.04
N SER A 703 1.58 -6.89 32.00
CA SER A 703 2.59 -5.90 31.60
C SER A 703 2.72 -5.87 30.09
N TRP A 704 3.11 -4.73 29.54
CA TRP A 704 3.59 -4.63 28.16
C TRP A 704 5.10 -4.44 28.15
N THR A 705 5.75 -4.76 27.04
CA THR A 705 7.20 -4.61 26.86
C THR A 705 7.49 -3.40 25.99
N SER A 706 8.17 -2.41 26.55
CA SER A 706 8.79 -1.33 25.79
C SER A 706 10.14 -1.76 25.26
N VAL A 707 10.38 -1.58 23.97
CA VAL A 707 11.71 -1.66 23.36
C VAL A 707 11.99 -0.30 22.72
N TYR A 708 13.02 0.38 23.17
CA TYR A 708 13.40 1.69 22.65
C TYR A 708 14.77 1.64 22.01
N ALA A 709 14.82 1.91 20.70
CA ALA A 709 16.06 2.10 19.97
C ALA A 709 16.32 3.60 19.85
N ALA A 710 17.40 4.09 20.44
CA ALA A 710 17.80 5.48 20.36
C ALA A 710 18.37 5.86 18.98
N ALA A 711 18.71 4.88 18.16
CA ALA A 711 19.14 5.07 16.78
C ALA A 711 17.97 4.94 15.77
N PRO A 712 18.06 5.58 14.59
CA PRO A 712 17.03 5.52 13.53
C PRO A 712 16.71 4.14 12.96
N LYS A 713 17.65 3.20 13.03
CA LYS A 713 17.52 1.86 12.43
C LYS A 713 18.17 0.78 13.29
N LEU A 714 17.60 -0.42 13.20
CA LEU A 714 18.16 -1.68 13.73
C LEU A 714 18.48 -2.64 12.58
N PRO A 715 19.51 -3.50 12.70
CA PRO A 715 19.77 -4.55 11.72
C PRO A 715 18.67 -5.63 11.75
N LEU A 716 18.50 -6.34 10.63
CA LEU A 716 17.51 -7.40 10.47
C LEU A 716 17.54 -8.45 11.60
N ALA A 717 18.73 -8.87 12.04
CA ALA A 717 18.85 -9.86 13.11
C ALA A 717 18.29 -9.35 14.45
N ALA A 718 18.49 -8.06 14.77
CA ALA A 718 17.93 -7.44 15.96
C ALA A 718 16.40 -7.33 15.84
N LEU A 719 15.88 -6.89 14.69
CA LEU A 719 14.43 -6.84 14.43
C LEU A 719 13.79 -8.23 14.56
N ARG A 720 14.42 -9.25 13.97
CA ARG A 720 14.00 -10.65 14.07
C ARG A 720 13.96 -11.11 15.52
N LYS A 721 15.02 -10.89 16.29
CA LYS A 721 15.07 -11.35 17.68
C LYS A 721 14.05 -10.64 18.58
N ILE A 722 13.80 -9.34 18.35
CA ILE A 722 12.72 -8.60 19.03
C ILE A 722 11.35 -9.19 18.69
N SER A 723 11.11 -9.55 17.42
CA SER A 723 9.88 -10.20 16.98
C SER A 723 9.68 -11.58 17.64
N GLU A 724 10.76 -12.38 17.74
CA GLU A 724 10.74 -13.67 18.44
C GLU A 724 10.46 -13.51 19.94
N ASP A 725 11.11 -12.55 20.60
CA ASP A 725 10.88 -12.23 22.02
C ASP A 725 9.44 -11.75 22.29
N ALA A 726 8.82 -11.07 21.31
CA ALA A 726 7.41 -10.69 21.35
C ALA A 726 6.45 -11.88 21.14
N GLY A 727 6.95 -13.08 20.86
CA GLY A 727 6.15 -14.29 20.64
C GLY A 727 5.49 -14.34 19.27
N VAL A 728 5.99 -13.60 18.28
CA VAL A 728 5.48 -13.60 16.90
C VAL A 728 5.73 -14.96 16.24
N HIS A 729 4.72 -15.47 15.53
CA HIS A 729 4.87 -16.65 14.68
C HIS A 729 5.67 -16.31 13.43
N HIS A 730 6.65 -17.15 13.12
CA HIS A 730 7.48 -17.01 11.94
C HIS A 730 7.41 -18.28 11.10
N PHE A 731 7.08 -18.12 9.82
CA PHE A 731 6.93 -19.22 8.87
C PHE A 731 8.29 -19.67 8.33
N ALA A 732 9.22 -18.73 8.19
CA ALA A 732 10.53 -18.95 7.56
C ALA A 732 11.68 -18.34 8.41
N PRO A 733 12.94 -18.70 8.13
CA PRO A 733 14.11 -18.03 8.66
C PRO A 733 14.14 -16.54 8.29
N ALA A 734 14.90 -15.73 9.06
CA ALA A 734 15.16 -14.35 8.68
C ALA A 734 15.96 -14.28 7.36
N GLY A 735 15.65 -13.28 6.54
CA GLY A 735 16.19 -13.13 5.19
C GLY A 735 15.23 -13.59 4.10
N ASP A 736 14.33 -14.54 4.40
CA ASP A 736 13.24 -14.92 3.49
C ASP A 736 12.06 -13.96 3.65
N THR A 737 11.41 -13.61 2.53
CA THR A 737 10.19 -12.80 2.53
C THR A 737 8.97 -13.68 2.69
N VAL A 738 8.06 -13.25 3.56
CA VAL A 738 6.80 -13.93 3.83
C VAL A 738 5.64 -12.94 3.80
N GLU A 739 4.59 -13.28 3.07
CA GLU A 739 3.27 -12.65 3.20
C GLU A 739 2.24 -13.73 3.54
N ALA A 740 1.38 -13.51 4.52
CA ALA A 740 0.39 -14.49 4.95
C ALA A 740 -0.82 -13.82 5.60
N ALA A 741 -2.01 -14.28 5.25
CA ALA A 741 -3.26 -13.89 5.88
C ALA A 741 -4.33 -14.92 5.59
N GLY A 742 -5.21 -15.15 6.55
CA GLY A 742 -6.32 -16.05 6.32
C GLY A 742 -5.84 -17.47 6.07
N ASN A 743 -6.20 -18.04 4.93
CA ASN A 743 -5.81 -19.38 4.51
C ASN A 743 -4.58 -19.45 3.58
N MET A 744 -3.87 -18.33 3.35
CA MET A 744 -2.83 -18.21 2.33
C MET A 744 -1.47 -17.80 2.92
N LEU A 745 -0.39 -18.35 2.35
CA LEU A 745 1.00 -18.07 2.67
C LEU A 745 1.83 -18.01 1.39
N MET A 746 2.58 -16.93 1.19
CA MET A 746 3.62 -16.84 0.16
C MET A 746 4.99 -16.78 0.85
N LEU A 747 5.93 -17.58 0.34
CA LEU A 747 7.34 -17.53 0.73
C LEU A 747 8.19 -17.23 -0.51
N HIS A 748 9.02 -16.20 -0.41
CA HIS A 748 10.04 -15.86 -1.40
C HIS A 748 11.43 -15.99 -0.78
N ALA A 749 12.23 -16.91 -1.29
CA ALA A 749 13.50 -17.30 -0.67
C ALA A 749 14.58 -16.24 -0.89
N GLY A 750 15.18 -15.76 0.21
CA GLY A 750 16.31 -14.82 0.17
C GLY A 750 17.62 -15.50 -0.23
N THR A 751 17.77 -16.80 0.04
CA THR A 751 18.97 -17.58 -0.27
C THR A 751 18.62 -19.00 -0.72
N THR A 752 19.49 -19.63 -1.50
CA THR A 752 19.36 -21.06 -1.85
C THR A 752 19.53 -21.93 -0.62
N GLY A 753 18.75 -23.00 -0.52
CA GLY A 753 18.91 -24.04 0.49
C GLY A 753 17.61 -24.74 0.81
N VAL A 754 17.69 -25.71 1.72
CA VAL A 754 16.53 -26.43 2.24
C VAL A 754 15.86 -25.59 3.32
N ARG A 755 14.52 -25.54 3.29
CA ARG A 755 13.70 -24.81 4.26
C ARG A 755 12.70 -25.72 4.95
N THR A 756 12.41 -25.36 6.19
CA THR A 756 11.25 -25.86 6.93
C THR A 756 10.28 -24.70 7.11
N VAL A 757 9.09 -24.83 6.52
CA VAL A 757 8.01 -23.84 6.66
C VAL A 757 7.17 -24.21 7.87
N ARG A 758 7.12 -23.34 8.88
CA ARG A 758 6.34 -23.57 10.12
C ARG A 758 4.92 -23.07 9.96
N LEU A 759 3.94 -23.95 10.08
CA LEU A 759 2.53 -23.58 10.05
C LEU A 759 2.10 -23.07 11.43
N PRO A 760 1.11 -22.15 11.53
CA PRO A 760 0.77 -21.51 12.80
C PRO A 760 0.12 -22.49 13.79
N GLN A 761 -0.36 -23.62 13.29
CA GLN A 761 -0.85 -24.77 14.04
C GLN A 761 -0.84 -26.01 13.12
N ALA A 762 -1.29 -27.15 13.63
CA ALA A 762 -1.52 -28.32 12.79
C ALA A 762 -2.66 -28.03 11.80
N MET A 763 -2.33 -27.90 10.51
CA MET A 763 -3.30 -27.61 9.46
C MET A 763 -3.94 -28.90 8.93
N PRO A 764 -5.27 -28.94 8.76
CA PRO A 764 -5.95 -30.16 8.30
C PRO A 764 -5.46 -30.62 6.94
N ARG A 765 -5.37 -29.70 5.96
CA ARG A 765 -4.88 -29.95 4.61
C ARG A 765 -4.07 -28.75 4.14
N VAL A 766 -2.92 -29.00 3.54
CA VAL A 766 -2.05 -27.95 2.98
C VAL A 766 -1.73 -28.27 1.54
N TYR A 767 -1.82 -27.27 0.67
CA TYR A 767 -1.52 -27.36 -0.74
C TYR A 767 -0.45 -26.37 -1.13
N GLU A 768 0.33 -26.73 -2.14
CA GLU A 768 1.02 -25.76 -2.97
C GLU A 768 0.08 -25.28 -4.07
N THR A 769 0.06 -23.97 -4.29
CA THR A 769 -0.77 -23.27 -5.27
C THR A 769 0.06 -22.24 -6.03
N ALA A 770 -0.52 -21.61 -7.06
CA ALA A 770 0.09 -20.60 -7.93
C ALA A 770 1.33 -21.03 -8.76
N LEU A 771 2.03 -22.11 -8.39
CA LEU A 771 3.15 -22.66 -9.15
C LEU A 771 2.69 -23.55 -10.31
N TYR A 772 1.57 -24.24 -10.12
CA TYR A 772 0.99 -25.19 -11.08
C TYR A 772 -0.42 -24.73 -11.52
N PRO A 773 -0.95 -25.27 -12.63
CA PRO A 773 -2.33 -24.98 -13.04
C PRO A 773 -3.38 -25.37 -11.99
N SER A 774 -3.11 -26.44 -11.24
CA SER A 774 -3.95 -26.99 -10.17
C SER A 774 -3.17 -27.10 -8.87
N ASP A 775 -3.89 -27.17 -7.74
CA ASP A 775 -3.26 -27.33 -6.44
C ASP A 775 -2.65 -28.71 -6.27
N VAL A 776 -1.54 -28.77 -5.52
CA VAL A 776 -0.87 -30.02 -5.17
C VAL A 776 -0.93 -30.17 -3.66
N GLU A 777 -1.65 -31.18 -3.16
CA GLU A 777 -1.70 -31.48 -1.72
C GLU A 777 -0.31 -31.90 -1.23
N LEU A 778 0.19 -31.23 -0.19
CA LEU A 778 1.50 -31.49 0.38
C LEU A 778 1.43 -32.34 1.64
N CYS A 779 0.43 -32.09 2.50
CA CYS A 779 0.25 -32.85 3.74
C CYS A 779 -1.14 -32.68 4.36
N ARG A 780 -1.45 -33.61 5.25
CA ARG A 780 -2.62 -33.59 6.14
C ARG A 780 -2.18 -33.54 7.59
N SER A 781 -2.92 -32.80 8.42
CA SER A 781 -2.69 -32.66 9.87
C SER A 781 -1.23 -32.33 10.26
N CYS A 782 -0.57 -31.50 9.46
CA CYS A 782 0.84 -31.16 9.59
C CYS A 782 1.02 -29.78 10.25
N SER A 783 2.03 -29.65 11.11
CA SER A 783 2.43 -28.37 11.73
C SER A 783 3.61 -27.69 11.01
N GLN A 784 4.20 -28.37 10.03
CA GLN A 784 5.30 -27.85 9.22
C GLN A 784 5.42 -28.58 7.88
N LEU A 785 6.02 -27.91 6.90
CA LEU A 785 6.49 -28.48 5.64
C LEU A 785 8.01 -28.55 5.69
N ALA A 786 8.57 -29.73 5.92
CA ALA A 786 10.01 -29.93 6.06
C ALA A 786 10.67 -30.28 4.71
N ASN A 787 11.99 -30.09 4.65
CA ASN A 787 12.84 -30.51 3.53
C ASN A 787 12.44 -29.92 2.16
N LEU A 788 11.91 -28.69 2.15
CA LEU A 788 11.56 -28.02 0.89
C LEU A 788 12.80 -27.39 0.27
N PRO A 789 13.21 -27.79 -0.95
CA PRO A 789 14.30 -27.11 -1.66
C PRO A 789 13.83 -25.76 -2.20
N PHE A 790 14.69 -24.76 -2.05
CA PHE A 790 14.53 -23.43 -2.65
C PHE A 790 15.85 -23.00 -3.29
N ASN A 791 15.77 -22.40 -4.47
CA ASN A 791 16.81 -21.51 -4.97
C ASN A 791 16.55 -20.09 -4.47
N ALA A 792 17.60 -19.27 -4.38
CA ALA A 792 17.44 -17.84 -4.16
C ALA A 792 16.48 -17.26 -5.22
N GLY A 793 15.47 -16.52 -4.76
CA GLY A 793 14.44 -15.95 -5.62
C GLY A 793 13.25 -16.86 -5.94
N ASP A 794 13.25 -18.12 -5.51
CA ASP A 794 12.07 -18.96 -5.70
C ASP A 794 10.89 -18.44 -4.86
N THR A 795 9.74 -18.30 -5.53
CA THR A 795 8.46 -17.92 -4.90
C THR A 795 7.54 -19.13 -4.91
N ARG A 796 7.17 -19.61 -3.71
CA ARG A 796 6.20 -20.69 -3.51
C ARG A 796 5.02 -20.18 -2.70
N VAL A 797 3.83 -20.66 -3.03
CA VAL A 797 2.58 -20.23 -2.40
C VAL A 797 1.89 -21.46 -1.85
N PHE A 798 1.50 -21.38 -0.60
CA PHE A 798 0.81 -22.43 0.11
C PHE A 798 -0.56 -21.92 0.54
N ARG A 799 -1.54 -22.80 0.52
CA ARG A 799 -2.84 -22.55 1.12
C ARG A 799 -3.26 -23.72 1.97
N TRP A 800 -4.11 -23.49 2.96
CA TRP A 800 -4.72 -24.56 3.73
C TRP A 800 -6.23 -24.52 3.66
N THR A 801 -6.84 -25.67 3.85
CA THR A 801 -8.29 -25.81 3.98
C THR A 801 -8.64 -26.71 5.15
N SER A 802 -9.87 -26.56 5.62
CA SER A 802 -10.49 -27.39 6.64
C SER A 802 -11.60 -28.21 5.98
N PRO A 803 -11.65 -29.53 6.19
CA PRO A 803 -12.75 -30.32 5.66
C PRO A 803 -14.09 -29.84 6.24
N PRO A 804 -15.17 -29.89 5.45
CA PRO A 804 -16.50 -29.52 5.91
C PRO A 804 -16.93 -30.45 7.05
N ARG A 805 -17.85 -29.99 7.89
CA ARG A 805 -18.41 -30.76 8.99
C ARG A 805 -19.90 -30.96 8.74
N GLY A 806 -20.47 -32.03 9.27
CA GLY A 806 -21.89 -32.27 9.14
C GLY A 806 -22.37 -33.44 9.95
N ASN A 807 -23.68 -33.65 9.92
CA ASN A 807 -24.32 -34.82 10.49
C ASN A 807 -25.53 -35.24 9.64
N PHE A 808 -25.62 -36.53 9.31
CA PHE A 808 -26.80 -37.12 8.68
C PHE A 808 -27.78 -37.58 9.78
N GLU A 809 -28.75 -36.73 10.11
CA GLU A 809 -29.60 -36.89 11.30
C GLU A 809 -30.76 -37.85 11.08
N LEU A 810 -31.46 -37.76 9.95
CA LEU A 810 -32.71 -38.49 9.74
C LEU A 810 -32.87 -38.93 8.28
N LEU A 811 -33.39 -40.16 8.09
CA LEU A 811 -34.01 -40.61 6.85
C LEU A 811 -35.35 -41.26 7.22
N THR A 812 -36.46 -40.58 6.91
CA THR A 812 -37.82 -41.07 7.21
C THR A 812 -38.65 -41.09 5.93
N GLY A 813 -39.13 -42.28 5.55
CA GLY A 813 -39.70 -42.50 4.23
C GLY A 813 -38.66 -42.17 3.15
N SER A 814 -38.89 -41.11 2.38
CA SER A 814 -37.95 -40.59 1.38
C SER A 814 -37.24 -39.29 1.79
N THR A 815 -37.55 -38.73 2.97
CA THR A 815 -37.02 -37.43 3.39
C THR A 815 -35.69 -37.59 4.13
N VAL A 816 -34.64 -36.96 3.60
CA VAL A 816 -33.30 -36.89 4.18
C VAL A 816 -33.14 -35.54 4.88
N GLU A 817 -32.66 -35.56 6.13
CA GLU A 817 -32.41 -34.36 6.94
C GLU A 817 -31.09 -34.43 7.69
N GLY A 818 -30.49 -33.26 7.89
CA GLY A 818 -29.26 -33.10 8.65
C GLY A 818 -28.71 -31.70 8.53
N TRP A 819 -27.41 -31.56 8.78
CA TRP A 819 -26.69 -30.31 8.57
C TRP A 819 -25.29 -30.56 8.01
N ALA A 820 -24.78 -29.57 7.29
CA ALA A 820 -23.42 -29.51 6.78
C ALA A 820 -22.94 -28.05 6.79
N VAL A 821 -21.65 -27.84 7.07
CA VAL A 821 -21.01 -26.53 7.08
C VAL A 821 -19.59 -26.65 6.52
N ASP A 822 -19.26 -25.73 5.63
CA ASP A 822 -17.87 -25.45 5.26
C ASP A 822 -17.29 -24.48 6.30
N THR A 823 -16.30 -24.93 7.08
CA THR A 823 -15.72 -24.12 8.15
C THR A 823 -14.75 -23.06 7.65
N ASP A 824 -14.29 -23.15 6.40
CA ASP A 824 -13.47 -22.12 5.77
C ASP A 824 -14.36 -20.94 5.32
N GLN A 825 -15.57 -21.24 4.82
CA GLN A 825 -16.61 -20.24 4.50
C GLN A 825 -17.84 -20.35 5.42
N PRO A 826 -17.70 -20.07 6.72
CA PRO A 826 -18.73 -20.38 7.71
C PRO A 826 -20.03 -19.61 7.52
N GLY A 827 -20.01 -18.48 6.80
CA GLY A 827 -21.18 -17.62 6.54
C GLY A 827 -21.98 -17.97 5.28
N THR A 828 -21.53 -18.95 4.47
CA THR A 828 -22.16 -19.32 3.20
C THR A 828 -22.87 -20.67 3.30
N SER A 829 -23.95 -20.84 2.55
CA SER A 829 -24.60 -22.15 2.34
C SER A 829 -23.62 -23.11 1.64
N SER A 830 -23.63 -24.37 2.06
CA SER A 830 -22.88 -25.48 1.47
C SER A 830 -23.84 -26.44 0.77
N ALA A 831 -23.39 -27.66 0.44
CA ALA A 831 -24.21 -28.71 -0.14
C ALA A 831 -23.80 -30.09 0.36
N VAL A 832 -24.67 -31.07 0.15
CA VAL A 832 -24.37 -32.49 0.40
C VAL A 832 -24.54 -33.31 -0.87
N ALA A 833 -23.58 -34.20 -1.14
CA ALA A 833 -23.69 -35.20 -2.20
C ALA A 833 -24.31 -36.47 -1.66
N VAL A 834 -25.20 -37.08 -2.45
CA VAL A 834 -25.98 -38.24 -2.01
C VAL A 834 -25.81 -39.40 -2.99
N TYR A 835 -25.61 -40.60 -2.44
CA TYR A 835 -25.44 -41.84 -3.21
C TYR A 835 -26.39 -42.92 -2.71
N ARG A 836 -26.87 -43.77 -3.63
CA ARG A 836 -27.76 -44.91 -3.37
C ARG A 836 -27.05 -46.23 -3.57
N GLY A 837 -27.32 -47.19 -2.68
CA GLY A 837 -26.88 -48.57 -2.82
C GLY A 837 -25.39 -48.79 -2.55
N GLY A 838 -24.65 -47.72 -2.28
CA GLY A 838 -23.24 -47.75 -1.90
C GLY A 838 -22.66 -46.34 -1.72
N PRO A 839 -21.45 -46.22 -1.13
CA PRO A 839 -20.73 -44.95 -1.00
C PRO A 839 -20.24 -44.43 -2.37
N ALA A 840 -19.67 -43.22 -2.39
CA ALA A 840 -19.07 -42.66 -3.60
C ALA A 840 -18.07 -43.64 -4.26
N GLY A 841 -18.13 -43.77 -5.59
CA GLY A 841 -17.34 -44.74 -6.36
C GLY A 841 -17.92 -46.16 -6.46
N LEU A 842 -18.89 -46.52 -5.60
CA LEU A 842 -19.58 -47.82 -5.63
C LEU A 842 -21.10 -47.69 -5.87
N GLY A 843 -21.73 -46.68 -5.28
CA GLY A 843 -23.17 -46.44 -5.39
C GLY A 843 -23.57 -45.50 -6.53
N THR A 844 -24.87 -45.42 -6.78
CA THR A 844 -25.45 -44.52 -7.78
C THR A 844 -25.54 -43.10 -7.23
N TYR A 845 -24.87 -42.15 -7.87
CA TYR A 845 -24.96 -40.72 -7.54
C TYR A 845 -26.38 -40.20 -7.80
N LEU A 846 -26.97 -39.54 -6.80
CA LEU A 846 -28.34 -39.01 -6.85
C LEU A 846 -28.40 -37.49 -7.05
N GLY A 847 -27.30 -36.78 -6.80
CA GLY A 847 -27.22 -35.32 -6.92
C GLY A 847 -26.66 -34.63 -5.68
N ASP A 848 -26.50 -33.32 -5.82
CA ASP A 848 -26.09 -32.39 -4.77
C ASP A 848 -27.30 -31.61 -4.26
N PHE A 849 -27.41 -31.48 -2.94
CA PHE A 849 -28.53 -30.81 -2.29
C PHE A 849 -28.02 -29.69 -1.37
N PRO A 850 -28.51 -28.45 -1.50
CA PRO A 850 -27.99 -27.31 -0.76
C PRO A 850 -28.41 -27.32 0.71
N THR A 851 -27.62 -26.68 1.56
CA THR A 851 -28.02 -26.36 2.94
C THR A 851 -28.90 -25.11 2.95
N ALA A 852 -30.21 -25.29 2.81
CA ALA A 852 -31.18 -24.19 2.72
C ALA A 852 -32.00 -23.96 4.01
N THR A 853 -31.81 -24.80 5.03
CA THR A 853 -32.59 -24.75 6.28
C THR A 853 -31.80 -24.06 7.38
N ASN A 854 -32.44 -23.14 8.11
CA ASN A 854 -31.81 -22.45 9.24
C ASN A 854 -31.59 -23.44 10.41
N ARG A 855 -30.37 -23.45 10.96
CA ARG A 855 -29.96 -24.24 12.12
C ARG A 855 -29.27 -23.36 13.17
N PRO A 856 -30.04 -22.61 13.97
CA PRO A 856 -29.49 -21.72 14.99
C PRO A 856 -28.64 -22.44 16.04
N ASP A 857 -28.95 -23.71 16.31
CA ASP A 857 -28.18 -24.59 17.19
C ASP A 857 -26.77 -24.87 16.65
N VAL A 858 -26.64 -25.16 15.35
CA VAL A 858 -25.34 -25.35 14.68
C VAL A 858 -24.56 -24.04 14.66
N ASN A 859 -25.22 -22.93 14.33
CA ASN A 859 -24.63 -21.59 14.37
C ASN A 859 -24.06 -21.25 15.76
N SER A 860 -24.84 -21.50 16.81
CA SER A 860 -24.44 -21.26 18.20
C SER A 860 -23.26 -22.14 18.62
N TYR A 861 -23.28 -23.43 18.28
CA TYR A 861 -22.22 -24.38 18.65
C TYR A 861 -20.86 -24.01 18.05
N PHE A 862 -20.82 -23.60 16.78
CA PHE A 862 -19.59 -23.23 16.10
C PHE A 862 -19.23 -21.75 16.20
N GLY A 863 -20.12 -20.90 16.72
CA GLY A 863 -19.93 -19.44 16.72
C GLY A 863 -19.96 -18.83 15.32
N ILE A 864 -20.83 -19.34 14.44
CA ILE A 864 -20.92 -18.96 13.02
C ILE A 864 -22.32 -18.43 12.67
N THR A 865 -22.48 -17.94 11.44
CA THR A 865 -23.76 -17.47 10.88
C THR A 865 -24.09 -18.23 9.60
N GLY A 866 -25.33 -18.17 9.10
CA GLY A 866 -25.70 -18.80 7.82
C GLY A 866 -26.74 -19.92 7.94
N VAL A 867 -27.02 -20.56 6.81
CA VAL A 867 -28.00 -21.66 6.67
C VAL A 867 -27.27 -22.97 6.40
N HIS A 868 -27.28 -23.85 7.40
CA HIS A 868 -26.43 -25.05 7.42
C HIS A 868 -27.23 -26.36 7.46
N GLY A 869 -28.56 -26.31 7.57
CA GLY A 869 -29.41 -27.51 7.51
C GLY A 869 -29.76 -27.90 6.07
N PHE A 870 -29.78 -29.19 5.77
CA PHE A 870 -30.33 -29.73 4.53
C PHE A 870 -31.58 -30.56 4.81
N ARG A 871 -32.56 -30.45 3.91
CA ARG A 871 -33.81 -31.25 3.91
C ARG A 871 -34.29 -31.43 2.49
N PHE A 872 -34.39 -32.67 2.02
CA PHE A 872 -34.86 -32.98 0.66
C PHE A 872 -35.49 -34.37 0.59
N ALA A 873 -36.28 -34.63 -0.45
CA ALA A 873 -36.91 -35.92 -0.69
C ALA A 873 -36.22 -36.67 -1.83
N LEU A 874 -36.01 -37.98 -1.66
CA LEU A 874 -35.42 -38.86 -2.66
C LEU A 874 -36.48 -39.67 -3.42
N SER A 875 -36.35 -39.77 -4.75
CA SER A 875 -37.17 -40.69 -5.55
C SER A 875 -36.64 -42.13 -5.44
N GLY A 876 -37.48 -43.17 -5.40
CA GLY A 876 -37.01 -44.57 -5.42
C GLY A 876 -36.27 -45.05 -4.16
N CYS A 877 -36.68 -44.59 -2.98
CA CYS A 877 -36.19 -45.05 -1.67
C CYS A 877 -36.96 -46.31 -1.23
N SER A 878 -36.63 -47.49 -1.79
CA SER A 878 -37.26 -48.76 -1.38
C SER A 878 -36.73 -49.21 -0.01
N PRO A 879 -37.57 -49.77 0.89
CA PRO A 879 -37.14 -50.19 2.23
C PRO A 879 -35.87 -51.05 2.21
N GLY A 880 -34.90 -50.72 3.07
CA GLY A 880 -33.59 -51.38 3.15
C GLY A 880 -32.52 -50.84 2.20
N THR A 881 -32.87 -49.98 1.23
CA THR A 881 -31.89 -49.33 0.35
C THR A 881 -31.02 -48.35 1.13
N GLN A 882 -29.70 -48.50 1.10
CA GLN A 882 -28.77 -47.60 1.78
C GLN A 882 -28.62 -46.27 1.03
N ILE A 883 -28.74 -45.17 1.79
CA ILE A 883 -28.44 -43.81 1.33
C ILE A 883 -27.20 -43.33 2.06
N HIS A 884 -26.21 -42.89 1.31
CA HIS A 884 -24.93 -42.38 1.79
C HIS A 884 -24.87 -40.87 1.53
N VAL A 885 -24.45 -40.09 2.53
CA VAL A 885 -24.40 -38.62 2.45
C VAL A 885 -22.99 -38.12 2.74
N TYR A 886 -22.54 -37.14 1.97
CA TYR A 886 -21.25 -36.46 2.15
C TYR A 886 -21.47 -34.95 2.22
N ALA A 887 -20.90 -34.26 3.20
CA ALA A 887 -20.80 -32.81 3.18
C ALA A 887 -19.76 -32.40 2.13
N LEU A 888 -20.16 -31.54 1.19
CA LEU A 888 -19.29 -31.13 0.10
C LEU A 888 -18.34 -30.03 0.52
N ASP A 889 -17.07 -30.22 0.15
CA ASP A 889 -16.07 -29.16 0.14
C ASP A 889 -16.13 -28.51 -1.25
N PRO A 890 -16.65 -27.27 -1.39
CA PRO A 890 -16.75 -26.59 -2.69
C PRO A 890 -15.38 -26.34 -3.34
N GLU A 891 -14.27 -26.45 -2.59
CA GLU A 891 -12.91 -26.34 -3.10
C GLU A 891 -12.26 -27.70 -3.44
N GLY A 892 -12.90 -28.82 -3.06
CA GLY A 892 -12.43 -30.18 -3.30
C GLY A 892 -12.83 -30.70 -4.69
N GLY A 893 -12.17 -30.24 -5.75
CA GLY A 893 -12.25 -30.92 -7.05
C GLY A 893 -11.88 -32.40 -6.89
N THR A 894 -12.77 -33.30 -7.33
CA THR A 894 -12.71 -34.78 -7.25
C THR A 894 -13.12 -35.48 -5.94
N GLY A 895 -13.75 -34.80 -4.99
CA GLY A 895 -14.41 -35.48 -3.85
C GLY A 895 -13.49 -35.90 -2.70
N ASP A 896 -12.17 -35.65 -2.78
CA ASP A 896 -11.19 -35.95 -1.73
C ASP A 896 -11.24 -34.98 -0.52
N GLY A 897 -12.05 -33.92 -0.62
CA GLY A 897 -12.32 -32.98 0.47
C GLY A 897 -13.66 -33.15 1.16
N SER A 898 -14.59 -33.89 0.58
CA SER A 898 -15.94 -34.04 1.13
C SER A 898 -15.95 -34.99 2.32
N THR A 899 -16.66 -34.61 3.38
CA THR A 899 -16.72 -35.39 4.62
C THR A 899 -17.89 -36.36 4.58
N TYR A 900 -17.61 -37.66 4.72
CA TYR A 900 -18.66 -38.67 4.82
C TYR A 900 -19.46 -38.50 6.12
N LEU A 901 -20.77 -38.27 5.99
CA LEU A 901 -21.68 -38.05 7.13
C LEU A 901 -22.33 -39.33 7.64
N GLY A 902 -22.20 -40.43 6.89
CA GLY A 902 -22.74 -41.74 7.23
C GLY A 902 -23.74 -42.28 6.21
N ALA A 903 -24.35 -43.42 6.57
CA ALA A 903 -25.40 -44.07 5.79
C ALA A 903 -26.60 -44.42 6.64
N ARG A 904 -27.79 -44.40 6.03
CA ARG A 904 -29.05 -44.86 6.63
C ARG A 904 -29.87 -45.61 5.59
N PRO A 905 -30.56 -46.70 5.98
CA PRO A 905 -31.50 -47.39 5.09
C PRO A 905 -32.80 -46.60 4.96
N CYS A 906 -33.41 -46.63 3.77
CA CYS A 906 -34.81 -46.24 3.61
C CYS A 906 -35.70 -47.11 4.50
N THR A 907 -36.65 -46.49 5.18
CA THR A 907 -37.63 -47.15 6.08
C THR A 907 -38.88 -47.58 5.34
#